data_AF-A0A9D0NXN5-F1
#
_entry.id   AF-A0A9D0NXN5-F1
#
_cell.length_a   1.000
_cell.length_b   1.000
_cell.length_c   1.000
_cell.angle_alpha   90.00
_cell.angle_beta   90.00
_cell.angle_gamma   90.00
#
_symmetry.space_group_name_H-M   'P 1'
#
loop_
_entity.id
_entity.type
_entity.pdbx_description
1 polymer ?
#
loop_
_entity_poly.entity_id
_entity_poly.type
_entity_poly.pdbx_seq_one_letter_code
_entity_poly.pdbx_strand_id
1 'polypeptide(L)'
;MAPSYDPANGQVGLFPIGAFIRHDAPSTMYRLTTACGRKVTLTGDHNLWVLREGQLELIETSDAREGDSIPLPEHIPATSQIDSIDILPYLADSASLYVYTGQQILEYMKQYGMQGVASGLKRHGIQPYPKFFAMRNNIHGQGVRIGIFLDLLRQTGEFEGGYHAMSTMVGGKSEANRLPARLPVSQELMQLFGLYIAEGNAQSRYLILSNKHPVLRRQIEESLDWLSMPYSKRPSGDYQISSKVLTTLLTNLCGCRAGEKRIPEFWPSLSNEHLGVMLKAYFDGDGTVDQKGVISAVTASENLASDLAYALLRFGIWARIRTVNKIATNSSHKGGIYHEVSVSGSTNLERFSHAIGFNHPDKSARLWDVLSRCGNTNVDIVPIDGQQFHSLRSAAGLSMTSLAEKTGCSRSIISLIESGKRRPSRSLLADLLTSMHDYAHETGFTNFDWHREWKSLRRLTGVHWTPVKCVEKTDYHYPHVYDLSVPGAETFLSGHGGIFVHNTFTVANVIQQLQRPTLILAHNKTLAAQLYGEMKDFFPDNAVEYFVSYYDYYQPEAYVPASDTFIEKDASINEHIEQMRLSATKSLLERKDTITVATVSAIYGLGDPEAYMKMLLHLVRGERIDRHKILQRLTAMQYNRNDVELHRGTYRVRGDVIDIYPADSERDAVRVELFDDEIENLSYFDPLTGEVLKRVPRLTIYPKTHYVTPRETILNAIEQIKAELKERLEQLYAANKLVEAQRLEQRTKFDIEMMLELGYCSGIENYSRYLSGRNPGEPPPTFIDYLPDNALLIIDESHVTIPQLGGMCKGDRARKENLVEYGFRLPSALDNRPLRFDEFERLAPQSIFVSATPGPYEKDHSGAVIEQVVRPTGLVDPELEVRPATTQVDDLLSEINKRTDVGERVLVTTLTKRMAEDLTDYLNDHGIRVRYMHSDIDTVERIEILRDLRLGEFDVLVGINLL
;
A
#
# COMPACT_ATOMS: atom_id res chain seq x y z
N MET A 1 -0.67 2.47 10.93
CA MET A 1 -0.42 1.04 11.14
C MET A 1 -1.75 0.34 11.31
N ALA A 2 -1.94 -0.85 10.73
CA ALA A 2 -3.11 -1.69 10.89
C ALA A 2 -2.70 -3.05 11.49
N PRO A 3 -3.48 -3.63 12.43
CA PRO A 3 -3.33 -5.03 12.81
C PRO A 3 -3.69 -5.92 11.64
N SER A 4 -2.76 -6.80 11.23
CA SER A 4 -2.89 -7.61 10.02
C SER A 4 -2.31 -9.01 10.21
N TYR A 5 -2.75 -9.93 9.34
CA TYR A 5 -2.31 -11.32 9.27
C TYR A 5 -1.73 -11.61 7.88
N ASP A 6 -0.49 -12.05 7.83
CA ASP A 6 0.14 -12.51 6.61
C ASP A 6 -0.17 -14.01 6.40
N PRO A 7 -0.98 -14.37 5.39
CA PRO A 7 -1.36 -15.76 5.10
C PRO A 7 -0.20 -16.61 4.55
N ALA A 8 0.85 -15.99 4.01
CA ALA A 8 1.99 -16.68 3.42
C ALA A 8 2.92 -17.26 4.50
N ASN A 9 3.20 -16.50 5.56
CA ASN A 9 4.11 -16.92 6.63
C ASN A 9 3.42 -17.14 8.00
N GLY A 10 2.16 -16.73 8.15
CA GLY A 10 1.38 -16.88 9.38
C GLY A 10 1.65 -15.79 10.44
N GLN A 11 2.37 -14.73 10.09
CA GLN A 11 2.73 -13.65 11.01
C GLN A 11 1.52 -12.75 11.28
N VAL A 12 1.35 -12.36 12.55
CA VAL A 12 0.36 -11.38 12.98
C VAL A 12 1.09 -10.21 13.61
N GLY A 13 0.76 -8.98 13.22
CA GLY A 13 1.44 -7.79 13.71
C GLY A 13 0.81 -6.48 13.28
N LEU A 14 1.49 -5.37 13.58
CA LEU A 14 1.17 -4.06 13.02
C LEU A 14 1.93 -3.86 11.73
N PHE A 15 1.22 -3.57 10.65
CA PHE A 15 1.78 -3.27 9.34
C PHE A 15 1.46 -1.82 8.93
N PRO A 16 2.30 -1.14 8.13
CA PRO A 16 2.02 0.21 7.66
C PRO A 16 0.77 0.24 6.78
N ILE A 17 -0.02 1.31 6.92
CA ILE A 17 -1.16 1.55 6.01
C ILE A 17 -0.61 2.37 4.85
N GLY A 18 -0.64 1.81 3.64
CA GLY A 18 -0.22 2.49 2.41
C GLY A 18 -1.29 3.43 1.88
N ALA A 19 -2.56 3.05 1.99
CA ALA A 19 -3.70 3.85 1.54
C ALA A 19 -4.98 3.57 2.35
N PHE A 20 -5.89 4.55 2.36
CA PHE A 20 -7.26 4.45 2.89
C PHE A 20 -8.25 4.74 1.75
N ILE A 21 -9.23 3.87 1.59
CA ILE A 21 -10.04 3.74 0.39
C ILE A 21 -11.54 3.68 0.82
N ARG A 22 -12.49 4.34 0.16
CA ARG A 22 -13.92 4.52 0.59
C ARG A 22 -15.03 3.98 -0.37
N HIS A 23 -15.35 2.70 -0.59
CA HIS A 23 -16.22 2.29 -1.74
C HIS A 23 -17.67 2.80 -1.67
N ASP A 24 -18.41 2.88 -2.78
CA ASP A 24 -19.85 3.16 -2.72
C ASP A 24 -20.48 1.85 -2.32
N ALA A 25 -21.41 1.91 -1.38
CA ALA A 25 -22.01 0.69 -0.92
C ALA A 25 -22.96 0.14 -2.00
N PRO A 26 -22.75 -1.09 -2.49
CA PRO A 26 -23.71 -1.71 -3.39
C PRO A 26 -25.06 -1.86 -2.68
N SER A 27 -26.12 -1.93 -3.47
CA SER A 27 -27.49 -2.09 -2.94
C SER A 27 -27.68 -3.35 -2.11
N THR A 28 -26.85 -4.37 -2.35
CA THR A 28 -26.82 -5.63 -1.60
C THR A 28 -25.43 -5.87 -1.02
N MET A 29 -25.33 -5.98 0.30
CA MET A 29 -24.12 -6.35 1.02
C MET A 29 -24.25 -7.74 1.62
N TYR A 30 -23.14 -8.35 2.02
CA TYR A 30 -23.12 -9.66 2.67
C TYR A 30 -22.63 -9.51 4.10
N ARG A 31 -23.48 -9.88 5.06
CA ARG A 31 -23.13 -9.94 6.48
C ARG A 31 -22.71 -11.35 6.82
N LEU A 32 -21.43 -11.49 7.12
CA LEU A 32 -20.87 -12.72 7.63
C LEU A 32 -20.92 -12.70 9.17
N THR A 33 -21.46 -13.76 9.77
CA THR A 33 -21.45 -13.96 11.22
C THR A 33 -20.72 -15.25 11.57
N THR A 34 -19.77 -15.16 12.49
CA THR A 34 -18.99 -16.31 12.99
C THR A 34 -19.68 -16.98 14.18
N ALA A 35 -19.30 -18.22 14.52
CA ALA A 35 -19.87 -18.95 15.65
C ALA A 35 -19.56 -18.31 17.01
N CYS A 36 -18.52 -17.49 17.10
CA CYS A 36 -18.21 -16.70 18.29
C CYS A 36 -18.94 -15.36 18.36
N GLY A 37 -19.79 -15.06 17.37
CA GLY A 37 -20.64 -13.87 17.33
C GLY A 37 -19.97 -12.62 16.79
N ARG A 38 -18.74 -12.73 16.25
CA ARG A 38 -18.12 -11.65 15.46
C ARG A 38 -18.81 -11.54 14.12
N LYS A 39 -18.94 -10.32 13.62
CA LYS A 39 -19.65 -10.02 12.38
C LYS A 39 -18.83 -9.08 11.51
N VAL A 40 -18.87 -9.26 10.20
CA VAL A 40 -18.35 -8.28 9.25
C VAL A 40 -19.35 -8.14 8.12
N THR A 41 -19.51 -6.93 7.59
CA THR A 41 -20.38 -6.66 6.44
C THR A 41 -19.49 -6.20 5.31
N LEU A 42 -19.51 -6.92 4.19
CA LEU A 42 -18.59 -6.75 3.06
C LEU A 42 -19.37 -6.76 1.75
N THR A 43 -18.76 -6.24 0.69
CA THR A 43 -19.29 -6.39 -0.67
C THR A 43 -19.18 -7.86 -1.11
N GLY A 44 -19.98 -8.30 -2.07
CA GLY A 44 -20.02 -9.70 -2.47
C GLY A 44 -18.70 -10.21 -3.07
N ASP A 45 -18.00 -9.33 -3.77
CA ASP A 45 -16.73 -9.51 -4.45
C ASP A 45 -15.51 -9.29 -3.54
N HIS A 46 -15.71 -8.85 -2.29
CA HIS A 46 -14.59 -8.67 -1.37
C HIS A 46 -13.97 -10.02 -1.00
N ASN A 47 -12.65 -10.11 -1.08
CA ASN A 47 -11.93 -11.36 -0.83
C ASN A 47 -11.72 -11.63 0.68
N LEU A 48 -11.74 -12.92 1.04
CA LEU A 48 -11.58 -13.42 2.40
C LEU A 48 -10.68 -14.66 2.40
N TRP A 49 -9.71 -14.69 3.29
CA TRP A 49 -8.98 -15.92 3.60
C TRP A 49 -9.85 -16.84 4.48
N VAL A 50 -10.08 -18.06 4.02
CA VAL A 50 -10.80 -19.10 4.75
C VAL A 50 -10.00 -20.39 4.80
N LEU A 51 -10.12 -21.11 5.90
CA LEU A 51 -9.62 -22.46 6.07
C LEU A 51 -10.79 -23.44 5.84
N ARG A 52 -10.77 -24.09 4.68
CA ARG A 52 -11.78 -25.03 4.20
C ARG A 52 -11.14 -26.40 4.06
N GLU A 53 -11.71 -27.40 4.72
CA GLU A 53 -11.20 -28.79 4.67
C GLU A 53 -9.70 -28.94 4.99
N GLY A 54 -9.16 -28.07 5.85
CA GLY A 54 -7.74 -28.08 6.21
C GLY A 54 -6.81 -27.32 5.26
N GLN A 55 -7.34 -26.76 4.17
CA GLN A 55 -6.60 -25.92 3.21
C GLN A 55 -6.98 -24.45 3.32
N LEU A 56 -5.97 -23.58 3.25
CA LEU A 56 -6.14 -22.14 3.29
C LEU A 56 -6.42 -21.62 1.87
N GLU A 57 -7.58 -21.02 1.66
CA GLU A 57 -8.08 -20.54 0.37
C GLU A 57 -8.46 -19.06 0.45
N LEU A 58 -8.23 -18.31 -0.63
CA LEU A 58 -8.76 -16.96 -0.82
C LEU A 58 -10.05 -17.07 -1.63
N ILE A 59 -11.17 -16.63 -1.06
CA ILE A 59 -12.50 -16.72 -1.69
C ILE A 59 -13.21 -15.38 -1.68
N GLU A 60 -14.18 -15.18 -2.56
CA GLU A 60 -15.11 -14.05 -2.47
C GLU A 60 -16.06 -14.20 -1.28
N THR A 61 -16.52 -13.08 -0.73
CA THR A 61 -17.49 -13.09 0.39
C THR A 61 -18.79 -13.78 -0.01
N SER A 62 -19.20 -13.64 -1.28
CA SER A 62 -20.40 -14.31 -1.82
C SER A 62 -20.30 -15.84 -1.84
N ASP A 63 -19.08 -16.38 -1.85
CA ASP A 63 -18.77 -17.82 -1.85
C ASP A 63 -18.55 -18.40 -0.45
N ALA A 64 -18.53 -17.57 0.59
CA ALA A 64 -18.37 -18.01 1.97
C ALA A 64 -19.60 -18.80 2.45
N ARG A 65 -19.36 -19.94 3.12
CA ARG A 65 -20.41 -20.89 3.53
C ARG A 65 -20.32 -21.24 5.01
N GLU A 66 -21.41 -21.73 5.57
CA GLU A 66 -21.41 -22.27 6.93
C GLU A 66 -20.37 -23.41 7.05
N GLY A 67 -19.52 -23.34 8.07
CA GLY A 67 -18.44 -24.30 8.30
C GLY A 67 -17.05 -23.86 7.83
N ASP A 68 -16.95 -22.92 6.88
CA ASP A 68 -15.67 -22.28 6.52
C ASP A 68 -15.06 -21.63 7.77
N SER A 69 -13.75 -21.73 7.98
CA SER A 69 -13.11 -21.17 9.18
C SER A 69 -12.32 -19.90 8.86
N ILE A 70 -12.60 -18.80 9.55
CA ILE A 70 -12.00 -17.49 9.30
C ILE A 70 -10.89 -17.19 10.33
N PRO A 71 -9.77 -16.57 9.90
CA PRO A 71 -8.69 -16.20 10.78
C PRO A 71 -9.07 -15.01 11.65
N LEU A 72 -8.72 -15.11 12.93
CA LEU A 72 -8.88 -14.07 13.94
C LEU A 72 -7.53 -13.83 14.66
N PRO A 73 -7.24 -12.59 15.08
CA PRO A 73 -6.04 -12.31 15.85
C PRO A 73 -6.05 -13.02 17.21
N GLU A 74 -4.87 -13.50 17.64
CA GLU A 74 -4.66 -13.96 19.01
C GLU A 74 -4.68 -12.81 20.01
N HIS A 75 -4.00 -11.71 19.67
CA HIS A 75 -4.00 -10.49 20.45
C HIS A 75 -3.83 -9.29 19.54
N ILE A 76 -4.15 -8.10 20.06
CA ILE A 76 -3.93 -6.84 19.35
C ILE A 76 -2.71 -6.15 19.96
N PRO A 77 -1.64 -5.89 19.19
CA PRO A 77 -0.45 -5.19 19.68
C PRO A 77 -0.73 -3.73 20.09
N ALA A 78 0.15 -3.17 20.92
CA ALA A 78 0.10 -1.77 21.32
C ALA A 78 0.61 -0.83 20.23
N THR A 79 -0.11 0.27 19.99
CA THR A 79 0.18 1.22 18.91
C THR A 79 1.02 2.42 19.36
N SER A 80 0.85 2.87 20.61
CA SER A 80 1.64 3.91 21.31
C SER A 80 1.05 4.09 22.71
N GLN A 81 1.76 4.77 23.63
CA GLN A 81 1.23 5.12 24.96
C GLN A 81 0.99 6.63 25.04
N ILE A 82 -0.20 7.02 25.51
CA ILE A 82 -0.52 8.42 25.84
C ILE A 82 -0.46 8.64 27.35
N ASP A 83 0.19 9.72 27.76
CA ASP A 83 0.26 10.12 29.17
C ASP A 83 -0.88 11.06 29.58
N SER A 84 -1.57 11.64 28.59
CA SER A 84 -2.68 12.56 28.83
C SER A 84 -3.65 12.64 27.65
N ILE A 85 -4.87 13.08 27.93
CA ILE A 85 -5.99 13.20 26.99
C ILE A 85 -6.28 14.69 26.80
N ASP A 86 -6.16 15.18 25.57
CA ASP A 86 -6.64 16.52 25.21
C ASP A 86 -8.17 16.50 25.10
N ILE A 87 -8.85 17.25 25.98
CA ILE A 87 -10.32 17.23 26.03
C ILE A 87 -10.95 18.29 25.13
N LEU A 88 -10.19 19.23 24.57
CA LEU A 88 -10.74 20.32 23.77
C LEU A 88 -11.41 19.84 22.47
N PRO A 89 -10.83 18.91 21.67
CA PRO A 89 -11.47 18.42 20.45
C PRO A 89 -12.85 17.81 20.73
N TYR A 90 -12.98 17.07 21.83
CA TYR A 90 -14.23 16.43 22.25
C TYR A 90 -15.30 17.41 22.74
N LEU A 91 -14.96 18.69 22.91
CA LEU A 91 -15.84 19.71 23.46
C LEU A 91 -16.07 20.88 22.49
N ALA A 92 -15.46 20.85 21.30
CA ALA A 92 -15.42 21.96 20.34
C ALA A 92 -16.81 22.45 19.91
N ASP A 93 -17.75 21.52 19.69
CA ASP A 93 -19.11 21.81 19.23
C ASP A 93 -20.02 22.42 20.31
N SER A 94 -19.54 22.51 21.56
CA SER A 94 -20.35 23.02 22.65
C SER A 94 -20.45 24.55 22.61
N ALA A 95 -21.63 25.06 22.31
CA ALA A 95 -21.94 26.50 22.33
C ALA A 95 -21.85 27.15 23.74
N SER A 96 -21.71 26.36 24.80
CA SER A 96 -21.83 26.79 26.21
C SER A 96 -20.59 26.55 27.07
N LEU A 97 -19.50 26.04 26.47
CA LEU A 97 -18.23 25.80 27.16
C LEU A 97 -17.15 26.77 26.68
N TYR A 98 -16.27 27.12 27.60
CA TYR A 98 -15.23 28.13 27.38
C TYR A 98 -13.89 27.65 27.92
N VAL A 99 -12.82 28.08 27.27
CA VAL A 99 -11.43 27.95 27.71
C VAL A 99 -11.03 29.21 28.47
N TYR A 100 -10.55 29.03 29.69
CA TYR A 100 -10.13 30.07 30.62
C TYR A 100 -8.60 30.14 30.62
N THR A 101 -8.06 30.90 29.67
CA THR A 101 -6.62 31.04 29.35
C THR A 101 -6.18 32.51 29.34
N GLY A 102 -6.87 33.37 30.11
CA GLY A 102 -6.70 34.81 30.03
C GLY A 102 -5.26 35.26 30.30
N GLN A 103 -4.56 34.59 31.21
CA GLN A 103 -3.19 34.94 31.56
C GLN A 103 -2.21 34.63 30.42
N GLN A 104 -2.29 33.44 29.84
CA GLN A 104 -1.41 33.01 28.74
C GLN A 104 -1.61 33.89 27.49
N ILE A 105 -2.86 34.24 27.17
CA ILE A 105 -3.17 35.16 26.07
C ILE A 105 -2.54 36.54 26.32
N LEU A 106 -2.64 37.06 27.54
CA LEU A 106 -2.06 38.36 27.91
C LEU A 106 -0.53 38.34 27.92
N GLU A 107 0.09 37.22 28.30
CA GLU A 107 1.55 37.03 28.25
C GLU A 107 2.04 36.98 26.80
N TYR A 108 1.40 36.20 25.93
CA TYR A 108 1.69 36.17 24.50
C TYR A 108 1.56 37.57 23.87
N MET A 109 0.49 38.30 24.18
CA MET A 109 0.29 39.67 23.69
C MET A 109 1.37 40.65 24.15
N LYS A 110 1.94 40.47 25.35
CA LYS A 110 3.05 41.32 25.84
C LYS A 110 4.33 41.07 25.06
N GLN A 111 4.57 39.82 24.65
CA GLN A 111 5.81 39.40 24.00
C GLN A 111 5.79 39.63 22.48
N TYR A 112 4.66 39.35 21.83
CA TYR A 112 4.56 39.32 20.36
C TYR A 112 3.57 40.36 19.80
N GLY A 113 2.94 41.16 20.67
CA GLY A 113 1.98 42.19 20.29
C GLY A 113 0.55 41.66 20.12
N MET A 114 -0.40 42.60 19.99
CA MET A 114 -1.84 42.28 19.99
C MET A 114 -2.39 41.82 18.64
N GLN A 115 -1.67 42.03 17.54
CA GLN A 115 -2.21 41.90 16.18
C GLN A 115 -2.67 40.46 15.88
N GLY A 116 -1.87 39.45 16.21
CA GLY A 116 -2.23 38.04 15.93
C GLY A 116 -3.52 37.59 16.63
N VAL A 117 -3.60 37.80 17.95
CA VAL A 117 -4.79 37.42 18.75
C VAL A 117 -6.01 38.28 18.40
N ALA A 118 -5.82 39.58 18.14
CA ALA A 118 -6.91 40.49 17.80
C ALA A 118 -7.52 40.16 16.43
N SER A 119 -6.69 39.80 15.43
CA SER A 119 -7.16 39.38 14.11
C SER A 119 -7.92 38.06 14.17
N GLY A 120 -7.44 37.09 14.97
CA GLY A 120 -8.17 35.83 15.21
C GLY A 120 -9.54 36.05 15.87
N LEU A 121 -9.61 36.87 16.92
CA LEU A 121 -10.89 37.19 17.57
C LEU A 121 -11.87 37.93 16.63
N LYS A 122 -11.38 38.88 15.82
CA LYS A 122 -12.22 39.62 14.86
C LYS A 122 -12.84 38.72 13.79
N ARG A 123 -12.12 37.70 13.31
CA ARG A 123 -12.63 36.74 12.32
C ARG A 123 -13.87 35.99 12.80
N HIS A 124 -13.97 35.74 14.10
CA HIS A 124 -15.15 35.12 14.71
C HIS A 124 -16.16 36.14 15.26
N GLY A 125 -16.10 37.40 14.80
CA GLY A 125 -17.01 38.47 15.19
C GLY A 125 -16.84 38.97 16.63
N ILE A 126 -15.75 38.61 17.31
CA ILE A 126 -15.49 39.04 18.69
C ILE A 126 -14.67 40.33 18.67
N GLN A 127 -15.19 41.38 19.31
CA GLN A 127 -14.44 42.62 19.50
C GLN A 127 -13.24 42.37 20.45
N PRO A 128 -11.98 42.56 20.01
CA PRO A 128 -10.82 42.19 20.81
C PRO A 128 -10.62 43.05 22.05
N TYR A 129 -10.77 44.38 21.95
CA TYR A 129 -10.48 45.28 23.05
C TYR A 129 -11.36 45.06 24.30
N PRO A 130 -12.70 44.92 24.19
CA PRO A 130 -13.53 44.53 25.34
C PRO A 130 -13.15 43.17 25.92
N LYS A 131 -12.76 42.22 25.06
CA LYS A 131 -12.37 40.87 25.48
C LYS A 131 -11.07 40.88 26.29
N PHE A 132 -10.06 41.61 25.81
CA PHE A 132 -8.79 41.80 26.51
C PHE A 132 -8.97 42.57 27.81
N PHE A 133 -9.85 43.58 27.84
CA PHE A 133 -10.20 44.28 29.06
C PHE A 133 -10.82 43.34 30.10
N ALA A 134 -11.73 42.46 29.68
CA ALA A 134 -12.33 41.47 30.57
C ALA A 134 -11.31 40.46 31.11
N MET A 135 -10.40 39.96 30.26
CA MET A 135 -9.30 39.08 30.67
C MET A 135 -8.34 39.76 31.66
N ARG A 136 -7.94 41.01 31.39
CA ARG A 136 -6.98 41.76 32.22
C ARG A 136 -7.50 42.08 33.61
N ASN A 137 -8.80 42.32 33.74
CA ASN A 137 -9.43 42.70 35.00
C ASN A 137 -10.18 41.54 35.68
N ASN A 138 -10.01 40.31 35.19
CA ASN A 138 -10.69 39.11 35.70
C ASN A 138 -12.22 39.28 35.80
N ILE A 139 -12.82 39.97 34.82
CA ILE A 139 -14.26 40.30 34.78
C ILE A 139 -15.03 39.14 34.11
N HIS A 140 -16.33 39.06 34.38
CA HIS A 140 -17.24 38.13 33.71
C HIS A 140 -17.07 38.17 32.18
N GLY A 141 -16.94 37.00 31.56
CA GLY A 141 -16.76 36.87 30.10
C GLY A 141 -15.31 36.74 29.63
N GLN A 142 -14.34 36.52 30.51
CA GLN A 142 -12.93 36.28 30.14
C GLN A 142 -12.65 35.01 29.32
N GLY A 143 -13.48 33.95 29.44
CA GLY A 143 -13.25 32.68 28.72
C GLY A 143 -13.57 32.76 27.23
N VAL A 144 -12.80 32.09 26.38
CA VAL A 144 -12.98 32.02 24.91
C VAL A 144 -13.75 30.74 24.55
N ARG A 145 -14.68 30.78 23.59
CA ARG A 145 -15.37 29.55 23.15
C ARG A 145 -14.36 28.55 22.60
N ILE A 146 -14.58 27.26 22.84
CA ILE A 146 -13.59 26.21 22.53
C ILE A 146 -13.21 26.20 21.04
N GLY A 147 -14.18 26.17 20.12
CA GLY A 147 -13.87 26.23 18.68
C GLY A 147 -13.02 27.45 18.28
N ILE A 148 -13.38 28.64 18.78
CA ILE A 148 -12.62 29.88 18.55
C ILE A 148 -11.21 29.80 19.15
N PHE A 149 -11.07 29.15 20.30
CA PHE A 149 -9.78 28.96 20.95
C PHE A 149 -8.87 27.99 20.17
N LEU A 150 -9.41 26.89 19.64
CA LEU A 150 -8.66 25.97 18.79
C LEU A 150 -8.16 26.67 17.51
N ASP A 151 -8.99 27.52 16.90
CA ASP A 151 -8.58 28.33 15.75
C ASP A 151 -7.49 29.37 16.11
N LEU A 152 -7.58 29.97 17.31
CA LEU A 152 -6.52 30.85 17.81
C LEU A 152 -5.19 30.10 18.02
N LEU A 153 -5.21 28.88 18.56
CA LEU A 153 -4.01 28.07 18.73
C LEU A 153 -3.34 27.75 17.38
N ARG A 154 -4.12 27.36 16.37
CA ARG A 154 -3.60 27.11 15.01
C ARG A 154 -2.94 28.35 14.41
N GLN A 155 -3.53 29.53 14.62
CA GLN A 155 -3.04 30.79 14.05
C GLN A 155 -1.81 31.36 14.77
N THR A 156 -1.61 30.99 16.04
CA THR A 156 -0.53 31.54 16.89
C THR A 156 0.58 30.53 17.17
N GLY A 157 0.58 29.37 16.49
CA GLY A 157 1.56 28.31 16.74
C GLY A 157 1.55 27.83 18.19
N GLU A 158 0.35 27.60 18.75
CA GLU A 158 0.16 27.32 20.19
C GLU A 158 0.75 28.39 21.11
N PHE A 159 0.58 29.66 20.72
CA PHE A 159 1.23 30.81 21.37
C PHE A 159 2.75 30.67 21.43
N GLU A 160 3.39 30.28 20.31
CA GLU A 160 4.83 29.99 20.20
C GLU A 160 5.32 28.99 21.25
N GLY A 161 4.52 27.94 21.50
CA GLY A 161 4.80 26.91 22.51
C GLY A 161 4.58 27.35 23.97
N GLY A 162 4.07 28.55 24.22
CA GLY A 162 3.73 29.05 25.56
C GLY A 162 2.40 28.52 26.12
N TYR A 163 1.62 27.79 25.31
CA TYR A 163 0.37 27.18 25.77
C TYR A 163 0.62 26.01 26.73
N HIS A 164 0.14 26.14 27.98
CA HIS A 164 0.17 25.05 28.96
C HIS A 164 -1.23 24.46 29.14
N ALA A 165 -1.51 23.35 28.43
CA ALA A 165 -2.83 22.70 28.44
C ALA A 165 -3.25 22.17 29.83
N MET A 166 -2.29 21.73 30.65
CA MET A 166 -2.54 21.21 32.00
C MET A 166 -2.99 22.30 32.99
N SER A 167 -2.50 23.53 32.84
CA SER A 167 -2.88 24.66 33.70
C SER A 167 -4.06 25.47 33.13
N THR A 168 -4.51 25.13 31.92
CA THR A 168 -5.63 25.79 31.27
C THR A 168 -6.93 25.11 31.65
N MET A 169 -7.90 25.88 32.17
CA MET A 169 -9.18 25.33 32.62
C MET A 169 -10.27 25.48 31.55
N VAL A 170 -11.13 24.48 31.44
CA VAL A 170 -12.23 24.39 30.48
C VAL A 170 -13.52 24.12 31.22
N GLY A 171 -14.57 24.89 30.94
CA GLY A 171 -15.87 24.61 31.52
C GLY A 171 -16.89 25.70 31.31
N GLY A 172 -17.95 25.65 32.14
CA GLY A 172 -18.96 26.69 32.20
C GLY A 172 -18.52 27.88 33.06
N LYS A 173 -19.47 28.77 33.34
CA LYS A 173 -19.25 29.97 34.15
C LYS A 173 -18.74 29.66 35.56
N SER A 174 -19.26 28.60 36.18
CA SER A 174 -18.85 28.14 37.52
C SER A 174 -17.45 27.56 37.49
N GLU A 175 -16.55 28.07 38.33
CA GLU A 175 -15.16 27.61 38.44
C GLU A 175 -15.06 26.21 39.04
N ALA A 176 -15.91 25.87 40.01
CA ALA A 176 -15.96 24.56 40.64
C ALA A 176 -16.33 23.40 39.69
N ASN A 177 -16.79 23.71 38.47
CA ASN A 177 -17.19 22.72 37.46
C ASN A 177 -16.28 22.76 36.23
N ARG A 178 -15.04 23.26 36.35
CA ARG A 178 -14.07 23.31 35.26
C ARG A 178 -13.10 22.13 35.36
N LEU A 179 -12.64 21.65 34.21
CA LEU A 179 -11.61 20.62 34.09
C LEU A 179 -10.37 21.20 33.41
N PRO A 180 -9.17 20.68 33.68
CA PRO A 180 -8.00 20.96 32.85
C PRO A 180 -8.26 20.64 31.37
N ALA A 181 -7.72 21.44 30.45
CA ALA A 181 -7.84 21.24 29.00
C ALA A 181 -7.15 19.96 28.53
N ARG A 182 -6.20 19.47 29.33
CA ARG A 182 -5.57 18.17 29.15
C ARG A 182 -5.64 17.40 30.47
N LEU A 183 -6.20 16.20 30.45
CA LEU A 183 -6.33 15.34 31.63
C LEU A 183 -5.21 14.30 31.64
N PRO A 184 -4.43 14.13 32.73
CA PRO A 184 -3.46 13.05 32.80
C PRO A 184 -4.17 11.69 32.80
N VAL A 185 -3.59 10.72 32.09
CA VAL A 185 -4.07 9.33 32.13
C VAL A 185 -3.69 8.75 33.48
N SER A 186 -4.68 8.58 34.35
CA SER A 186 -4.52 8.02 35.70
C SER A 186 -5.48 6.85 35.95
N GLN A 187 -5.22 6.09 37.01
CA GLN A 187 -6.11 5.00 37.43
C GLN A 187 -7.50 5.53 37.79
N GLU A 188 -7.60 6.66 38.48
CA GLU A 188 -8.86 7.28 38.92
C GLU A 188 -9.72 7.72 37.74
N LEU A 189 -9.08 8.27 36.70
CA LEU A 189 -9.76 8.68 35.47
C LEU A 189 -10.27 7.47 34.68
N MET A 190 -9.45 6.44 34.51
CA MET A 190 -9.83 5.19 33.82
C MET A 190 -10.96 4.46 34.56
N GLN A 191 -10.90 4.45 35.89
CA GLN A 191 -11.96 3.93 36.74
C GLN A 191 -13.29 4.68 36.53
N LEU A 192 -13.24 6.02 36.43
CA LEU A 192 -14.43 6.82 36.15
C LEU A 192 -15.05 6.46 34.79
N PHE A 193 -14.23 6.31 33.75
CA PHE A 193 -14.70 5.89 32.43
C PHE A 193 -15.39 4.51 32.50
N GLY A 194 -14.75 3.53 33.14
CA GLY A 194 -15.32 2.17 33.28
C GLY A 194 -16.66 2.16 34.03
N LEU A 195 -16.74 2.89 35.15
CA LEU A 195 -17.98 3.03 35.94
C LEU A 195 -19.08 3.78 35.18
N TYR A 196 -18.72 4.83 34.43
CA TYR A 196 -19.68 5.57 33.61
C TYR A 196 -20.22 4.74 32.43
N ILE A 197 -19.39 3.89 31.85
CA ILE A 197 -19.81 2.98 30.77
C ILE A 197 -20.81 1.95 31.30
N ALA A 198 -20.55 1.38 32.49
CA ALA A 198 -21.45 0.40 33.11
C ALA A 198 -22.75 1.03 33.63
N GLU A 199 -22.64 2.04 34.52
CA GLU A 199 -23.76 2.50 35.35
C GLU A 199 -24.20 3.94 35.05
N GLY A 200 -23.52 4.61 34.11
CA GLY A 200 -23.70 6.03 33.88
C GLY A 200 -24.85 6.37 32.94
N ASN A 201 -25.60 7.41 33.32
CA ASN A 201 -26.64 8.01 32.48
C ASN A 201 -26.44 9.52 32.42
N ALA A 202 -26.18 10.05 31.22
CA ALA A 202 -26.05 11.48 31.02
C ALA A 202 -27.40 12.14 30.72
N GLN A 203 -27.54 13.39 31.15
CA GLN A 203 -28.62 14.30 30.81
C GLN A 203 -28.02 15.57 30.21
N SER A 204 -28.83 16.51 29.75
CA SER A 204 -28.32 17.70 29.06
C SER A 204 -27.38 18.57 29.92
N ARG A 205 -27.48 18.53 31.25
CA ARG A 205 -26.73 19.41 32.18
C ARG A 205 -26.02 18.70 33.33
N TYR A 206 -26.27 17.42 33.52
CA TYR A 206 -25.71 16.63 34.61
C TYR A 206 -25.62 15.18 34.17
N LEU A 207 -24.83 14.39 34.88
CA LEU A 207 -24.82 12.94 34.74
C LEU A 207 -25.13 12.27 36.08
N ILE A 208 -25.65 11.06 36.00
CA ILE A 208 -25.98 10.22 37.15
C ILE A 208 -25.11 8.96 37.08
N LEU A 209 -24.47 8.61 38.20
CA LEU A 209 -23.88 7.30 38.44
C LEU A 209 -24.66 6.62 39.57
N SER A 210 -25.17 5.41 39.34
CA SER A 210 -25.94 4.66 40.34
C SER A 210 -25.30 3.32 40.62
N ASN A 211 -24.98 3.03 41.88
CA ASN A 211 -24.64 1.68 42.30
C ASN A 211 -24.98 1.49 43.78
N LYS A 212 -25.32 0.26 44.18
CA LYS A 212 -25.69 -0.07 45.57
C LYS A 212 -24.51 -0.63 46.37
N HIS A 213 -23.47 -1.15 45.71
CA HIS A 213 -22.38 -1.83 46.38
C HIS A 213 -21.38 -0.83 46.98
N PRO A 214 -20.99 -0.96 48.27
CA PRO A 214 -20.13 0.02 48.95
C PRO A 214 -18.77 0.25 48.28
N VAL A 215 -18.15 -0.79 47.74
CA VAL A 215 -16.84 -0.68 47.05
C VAL A 215 -16.94 0.21 45.81
N LEU A 216 -17.98 0.04 45.00
CA LEU A 216 -18.15 0.81 43.76
C LEU A 216 -18.53 2.26 44.06
N ARG A 217 -19.31 2.48 45.12
CA ARG A 217 -19.60 3.84 45.62
C ARG A 217 -18.33 4.59 46.02
N ARG A 218 -17.45 3.93 46.76
CA ARG A 218 -16.16 4.51 47.14
C ARG A 218 -15.31 4.84 45.91
N GLN A 219 -15.29 3.96 44.92
CA GLN A 219 -14.60 4.22 43.65
C GLN A 219 -15.15 5.41 42.87
N ILE A 220 -16.48 5.59 42.84
CA ILE A 220 -17.11 6.78 42.28
C ILE A 220 -16.64 8.04 43.02
N GLU A 221 -16.65 8.01 44.36
CA GLU A 221 -16.22 9.14 45.20
C GLU A 221 -14.75 9.49 44.96
N GLU A 222 -13.84 8.51 45.01
CA GLU A 222 -12.41 8.69 44.76
C GLU A 222 -12.13 9.29 43.38
N SER A 223 -12.80 8.79 42.34
CA SER A 223 -12.67 9.32 40.98
C SER A 223 -13.16 10.77 40.82
N LEU A 224 -14.27 11.12 41.49
CA LEU A 224 -14.83 12.48 41.45
C LEU A 224 -14.00 13.46 42.29
N ASP A 225 -13.52 13.03 43.44
CA ASP A 225 -12.65 13.81 44.32
C ASP A 225 -11.31 14.10 43.64
N TRP A 226 -10.74 13.12 42.92
CA TRP A 226 -9.53 13.31 42.12
C TRP A 226 -9.72 14.39 41.03
N LEU A 227 -10.87 14.40 40.34
CA LEU A 227 -11.21 15.46 39.39
C LEU A 227 -11.60 16.79 40.06
N SER A 228 -11.67 16.85 41.39
CA SER A 228 -12.25 17.97 42.14
C SER A 228 -13.66 18.35 41.68
N MET A 229 -14.47 17.35 41.28
CA MET A 229 -15.80 17.56 40.71
C MET A 229 -16.88 17.46 41.79
N PRO A 230 -17.67 18.52 42.03
CA PRO A 230 -18.72 18.49 43.02
C PRO A 230 -19.88 17.60 42.60
N TYR A 231 -20.39 16.82 43.54
CA TYR A 231 -21.52 15.92 43.33
C TYR A 231 -22.52 15.98 44.49
N SER A 232 -23.75 15.55 44.21
CA SER A 232 -24.82 15.46 45.21
C SER A 232 -25.35 14.04 45.28
N LYS A 233 -25.60 13.55 46.49
CA LYS A 233 -26.22 12.24 46.71
C LYS A 233 -27.74 12.40 46.71
N ARG A 234 -28.43 11.74 45.78
CA ARG A 234 -29.89 11.74 45.71
C ARG A 234 -30.47 10.84 46.81
N PRO A 235 -31.74 11.02 47.22
CA PRO A 235 -32.40 10.13 48.18
C PRO A 235 -32.42 8.64 47.75
N SER A 236 -32.38 8.38 46.44
CA SER A 236 -32.26 7.04 45.85
C SER A 236 -30.88 6.38 46.08
N GLY A 237 -29.88 7.15 46.53
CA GLY A 237 -28.49 6.73 46.67
C GLY A 237 -27.65 6.95 45.41
N ASP A 238 -28.18 7.62 44.40
CA ASP A 238 -27.47 7.92 43.15
C ASP A 238 -26.59 9.18 43.29
N TYR A 239 -25.46 9.20 42.60
CA TYR A 239 -24.55 10.35 42.53
C TYR A 239 -24.93 11.21 41.33
N GLN A 240 -25.37 12.44 41.58
CA GLN A 240 -25.67 13.42 40.55
C GLN A 240 -24.56 14.47 40.45
N ILE A 241 -23.89 14.52 39.29
CA ILE A 241 -22.77 15.41 39.01
C ILE A 241 -23.23 16.49 38.04
N SER A 242 -23.37 17.73 38.55
CA SER A 242 -23.91 18.86 37.78
C SER A 242 -22.82 19.64 37.05
N SER A 243 -21.99 18.90 36.29
CA SER A 243 -20.88 19.45 35.52
C SER A 243 -21.15 19.29 34.02
N LYS A 244 -21.41 20.40 33.33
CA LYS A 244 -21.68 20.38 31.88
C LYS A 244 -20.45 19.92 31.08
N VAL A 245 -19.24 20.29 31.50
CA VAL A 245 -18.01 19.89 30.81
C VAL A 245 -17.78 18.38 30.91
N LEU A 246 -17.86 17.81 32.11
CA LEU A 246 -17.69 16.37 32.33
C LEU A 246 -18.81 15.58 31.66
N THR A 247 -20.05 16.07 31.74
CA THR A 247 -21.21 15.42 31.09
C THR A 247 -21.05 15.39 29.58
N THR A 248 -20.67 16.51 28.95
CA THR A 248 -20.44 16.56 27.50
C THR A 248 -19.25 15.68 27.12
N LEU A 249 -18.15 15.72 27.88
CA LEU A 249 -16.96 14.90 27.63
C LEU A 249 -17.29 13.39 27.63
N LEU A 250 -17.91 12.90 28.70
CA LEU A 250 -18.28 11.48 28.83
C LEU A 250 -19.37 11.07 27.83
N THR A 251 -20.28 11.97 27.48
CA THR A 251 -21.30 11.70 26.46
C THR A 251 -20.65 11.53 25.08
N ASN A 252 -19.73 12.43 24.72
CA ASN A 252 -19.09 12.41 23.41
C ASN A 252 -18.11 11.23 23.27
N LEU A 253 -17.40 10.89 24.36
CA LEU A 253 -16.45 9.77 24.35
C LEU A 253 -17.11 8.40 24.52
N CYS A 254 -18.15 8.28 25.34
CA CYS A 254 -18.67 6.98 25.79
C CYS A 254 -20.18 6.81 25.61
N GLY A 255 -20.90 7.76 25.03
CA GLY A 255 -22.34 7.71 24.82
C GLY A 255 -23.18 8.14 26.03
N CYS A 256 -24.43 8.54 25.76
CA CYS A 256 -25.35 9.11 26.75
C CYS A 256 -26.13 8.03 27.52
N ARG A 257 -26.77 7.12 26.77
CA ARG A 257 -27.67 6.06 27.28
C ARG A 257 -27.06 4.67 27.11
N ALA A 258 -27.61 3.67 27.80
CA ALA A 258 -27.13 2.28 27.76
C ALA A 258 -26.95 1.70 26.34
N GLY A 259 -27.88 1.98 25.42
CA GLY A 259 -27.80 1.52 24.02
C GLY A 259 -26.79 2.26 23.14
N GLU A 260 -26.29 3.41 23.59
CA GLU A 260 -25.32 4.26 22.88
C GLU A 260 -23.91 4.11 23.44
N LYS A 261 -23.72 3.31 24.51
CA LYS A 261 -22.44 3.22 25.22
C LYS A 261 -21.32 2.70 24.32
N ARG A 262 -20.09 3.19 24.55
CA ARG A 262 -18.84 2.83 23.85
C ARG A 262 -17.64 2.91 24.78
N ILE A 263 -16.56 2.21 24.46
CA ILE A 263 -15.24 2.49 25.04
C ILE A 263 -14.67 3.74 24.34
N PRO A 264 -13.99 4.68 25.05
CA PRO A 264 -13.40 5.85 24.41
C PRO A 264 -12.47 5.50 23.25
N GLU A 265 -12.54 6.24 22.14
CA GLU A 265 -11.77 5.97 20.92
C GLU A 265 -10.23 5.93 21.12
N PHE A 266 -9.71 6.61 22.15
CA PHE A 266 -8.28 6.63 22.47
C PHE A 266 -7.80 5.37 23.20
N TRP A 267 -8.68 4.41 23.52
CA TRP A 267 -8.32 3.19 24.24
C TRP A 267 -7.15 2.39 23.62
N PRO A 268 -6.94 2.32 22.29
CA PRO A 268 -5.82 1.57 21.70
C PRO A 268 -4.46 2.12 22.14
N SER A 269 -4.41 3.41 22.48
CA SER A 269 -3.23 4.15 22.91
C SER A 269 -3.01 4.12 24.44
N LEU A 270 -3.87 3.43 25.19
CA LEU A 270 -3.67 3.23 26.63
C LEU A 270 -2.59 2.15 26.88
N SER A 271 -1.88 2.31 28.00
CA SER A 271 -1.09 1.20 28.55
C SER A 271 -2.03 0.05 28.95
N ASN A 272 -1.50 -1.17 28.95
CA ASN A 272 -2.27 -2.35 29.35
C ASN A 272 -2.79 -2.23 30.80
N GLU A 273 -2.03 -1.56 31.69
CA GLU A 273 -2.46 -1.27 33.06
C GLU A 273 -3.70 -0.37 33.08
N HIS A 274 -3.66 0.78 32.40
CA HIS A 274 -4.76 1.74 32.37
C HIS A 274 -6.02 1.18 31.70
N LEU A 275 -5.86 0.46 30.59
CA LEU A 275 -6.97 -0.25 29.95
C LEU A 275 -7.55 -1.32 30.90
N GLY A 276 -6.70 -2.06 31.60
CA GLY A 276 -7.10 -3.07 32.58
C GLY A 276 -7.92 -2.47 33.72
N VAL A 277 -7.54 -1.30 34.24
CA VAL A 277 -8.30 -0.55 35.27
C VAL A 277 -9.67 -0.15 34.76
N MET A 278 -9.76 0.40 33.55
CA MET A 278 -11.05 0.78 32.95
C MET A 278 -11.98 -0.42 32.76
N LEU A 279 -11.45 -1.54 32.23
CA LEU A 279 -12.23 -2.77 32.05
C LEU A 279 -12.63 -3.38 33.41
N LYS A 280 -11.74 -3.37 34.40
CA LYS A 280 -12.04 -3.86 35.76
C LYS A 280 -13.24 -3.12 36.34
N ALA A 281 -13.23 -1.79 36.26
CA ALA A 281 -14.33 -0.94 36.72
C ALA A 281 -15.65 -1.23 35.96
N TYR A 282 -15.59 -1.46 34.65
CA TYR A 282 -16.76 -1.85 33.86
C TYR A 282 -17.33 -3.22 34.29
N PHE A 283 -16.49 -4.26 34.38
CA PHE A 283 -16.90 -5.60 34.80
C PHE A 283 -17.32 -5.66 36.27
N ASP A 284 -16.78 -4.79 37.12
CA ASP A 284 -17.23 -4.61 38.49
C ASP A 284 -18.66 -4.07 38.57
N GLY A 285 -19.09 -3.23 37.63
CA GLY A 285 -20.49 -2.84 37.46
C GLY A 285 -21.32 -3.96 36.83
N ASP A 286 -21.12 -4.19 35.53
CA ASP A 286 -22.00 -4.99 34.66
C ASP A 286 -21.63 -6.47 34.54
N GLY A 287 -20.43 -6.85 34.97
CA GLY A 287 -19.92 -8.20 34.86
C GLY A 287 -20.45 -9.16 35.93
N THR A 288 -20.52 -10.44 35.62
CA THR A 288 -20.83 -11.51 36.56
C THR A 288 -19.94 -12.72 36.30
N VAL A 289 -19.71 -13.52 37.33
CA VAL A 289 -19.08 -14.84 37.23
C VAL A 289 -20.15 -15.88 37.55
N ASP A 290 -20.48 -16.72 36.58
CA ASP A 290 -21.45 -17.80 36.76
C ASP A 290 -20.83 -19.05 37.40
N GLN A 291 -21.67 -19.99 37.83
CA GLN A 291 -21.23 -21.23 38.47
C GLN A 291 -20.54 -22.22 37.52
N LYS A 292 -20.67 -22.00 36.19
CA LYS A 292 -20.10 -22.83 35.13
C LYS A 292 -18.72 -22.35 34.69
N GLY A 293 -18.22 -21.28 35.30
CA GLY A 293 -16.92 -20.71 34.99
C GLY A 293 -16.91 -19.82 33.77
N VAL A 294 -18.00 -19.07 33.55
CA VAL A 294 -18.09 -18.05 32.52
C VAL A 294 -18.16 -16.68 33.18
N ILE A 295 -17.28 -15.78 32.76
CA ILE A 295 -17.39 -14.36 33.05
C ILE A 295 -18.26 -13.76 31.96
N SER A 296 -19.37 -13.11 32.29
CA SER A 296 -20.18 -12.42 31.29
C SER A 296 -20.57 -11.01 31.69
N ALA A 297 -20.67 -10.12 30.71
CA ALA A 297 -21.23 -8.79 30.84
C ALA A 297 -22.31 -8.62 29.77
N VAL A 298 -23.46 -8.04 30.15
CA VAL A 298 -24.62 -7.91 29.25
C VAL A 298 -24.91 -6.43 29.04
N THR A 299 -24.83 -5.97 27.80
CA THR A 299 -25.06 -4.57 27.43
C THR A 299 -26.19 -4.43 26.41
N ALA A 300 -26.88 -3.28 26.43
CA ALA A 300 -27.85 -2.91 25.41
C ALA A 300 -27.18 -2.36 24.13
N SER A 301 -25.89 -2.02 24.18
CA SER A 301 -25.12 -1.46 23.05
C SER A 301 -24.35 -2.57 22.34
N GLU A 302 -24.72 -2.85 21.08
CA GLU A 302 -23.94 -3.76 20.21
C GLU A 302 -22.51 -3.25 20.02
N ASN A 303 -22.36 -1.93 19.91
CA ASN A 303 -21.07 -1.31 19.71
C ASN A 303 -20.16 -1.45 20.95
N LEU A 304 -20.70 -1.32 22.17
CA LEU A 304 -19.93 -1.60 23.38
C LEU A 304 -19.51 -3.07 23.45
N ALA A 305 -20.39 -4.00 23.09
CA ALA A 305 -20.05 -5.42 23.06
C ALA A 305 -18.89 -5.71 22.09
N SER A 306 -18.88 -5.04 20.93
CA SER A 306 -17.77 -5.06 19.99
C SER A 306 -16.50 -4.47 20.58
N ASP A 307 -16.55 -3.26 21.14
CA ASP A 307 -15.38 -2.60 21.75
C ASP A 307 -14.77 -3.44 22.88
N LEU A 308 -15.60 -4.06 23.72
CA LEU A 308 -15.16 -4.97 24.78
C LEU A 308 -14.43 -6.18 24.22
N ALA A 309 -14.91 -6.76 23.12
CA ALA A 309 -14.21 -7.86 22.46
C ALA A 309 -12.84 -7.42 21.94
N TYR A 310 -12.73 -6.25 21.33
CA TYR A 310 -11.45 -5.66 20.91
C TYR A 310 -10.51 -5.39 22.10
N ALA A 311 -11.01 -4.77 23.16
CA ALA A 311 -10.23 -4.43 24.35
C ALA A 311 -9.76 -5.68 25.10
N LEU A 312 -10.57 -6.74 25.16
CA LEU A 312 -10.18 -8.03 25.73
C LEU A 312 -9.09 -8.73 24.89
N LEU A 313 -9.15 -8.61 23.55
CA LEU A 313 -8.09 -9.13 22.67
C LEU A 313 -6.73 -8.45 22.89
N ARG A 314 -6.68 -7.20 23.37
CA ARG A 314 -5.41 -6.56 23.78
C ARG A 314 -4.65 -7.35 24.85
N PHE A 315 -5.37 -8.13 25.66
CA PHE A 315 -4.82 -9.01 26.69
C PHE A 315 -4.74 -10.49 26.24
N GLY A 316 -5.01 -10.77 24.97
CA GLY A 316 -5.17 -12.13 24.46
C GLY A 316 -6.37 -12.87 25.07
N ILE A 317 -7.37 -12.16 25.59
CA ILE A 317 -8.57 -12.76 26.16
C ILE A 317 -9.62 -12.87 25.06
N TRP A 318 -9.95 -14.10 24.68
CA TRP A 318 -10.93 -14.32 23.63
C TRP A 318 -12.35 -14.37 24.19
N ALA A 319 -13.17 -13.41 23.77
CA ALA A 319 -14.57 -13.32 24.17
C ALA A 319 -15.52 -13.77 23.04
N ARG A 320 -16.65 -14.37 23.45
CA ARG A 320 -17.79 -14.67 22.56
C ARG A 320 -18.89 -13.65 22.78
N ILE A 321 -19.48 -13.18 21.68
CA ILE A 321 -20.63 -12.28 21.69
C ILE A 321 -21.89 -13.09 21.39
N ARG A 322 -22.93 -12.94 22.20
CA ARG A 322 -24.23 -13.58 21.97
C ARG A 322 -25.36 -12.58 22.09
N THR A 323 -26.34 -12.69 21.22
CA THR A 323 -27.57 -11.92 21.33
C THR A 323 -28.52 -12.62 22.30
N VAL A 324 -29.00 -11.91 23.31
CA VAL A 324 -29.92 -12.42 24.34
C VAL A 324 -31.14 -11.52 24.46
N ASN A 325 -32.33 -12.11 24.54
CA ASN A 325 -33.55 -11.37 24.83
C ASN A 325 -33.73 -11.27 26.34
N LYS A 326 -33.77 -10.06 26.87
CA LYS A 326 -33.93 -9.80 28.30
C LYS A 326 -35.22 -9.03 28.56
N ILE A 327 -36.00 -9.51 29.51
CA ILE A 327 -37.18 -8.80 30.03
C ILE A 327 -36.77 -8.25 31.41
N ALA A 328 -36.87 -6.94 31.60
CA ALA A 328 -36.56 -6.34 32.88
C ALA A 328 -37.54 -6.87 33.94
N THR A 329 -37.02 -7.50 34.98
CA THR A 329 -37.81 -8.20 36.01
C THR A 329 -38.70 -7.29 36.85
N ASN A 330 -38.56 -5.95 36.74
CA ASN A 330 -39.25 -4.96 37.57
C ASN A 330 -39.92 -3.82 36.78
N SER A 331 -40.22 -3.98 35.49
CA SER A 331 -40.92 -2.94 34.72
C SER A 331 -41.90 -3.53 33.71
N SER A 332 -42.94 -2.76 33.36
CA SER A 332 -43.92 -3.08 32.31
C SER A 332 -43.35 -2.99 30.88
N HIS A 333 -42.03 -3.12 30.73
CA HIS A 333 -41.34 -3.03 29.45
C HIS A 333 -41.40 -4.37 28.71
N LYS A 334 -41.62 -4.34 27.38
CA LYS A 334 -41.82 -5.51 26.51
C LYS A 334 -40.57 -6.39 26.27
N GLY A 335 -39.52 -6.23 27.08
CA GLY A 335 -38.20 -6.81 26.83
C GLY A 335 -37.45 -6.15 25.67
N GLY A 336 -36.17 -6.47 25.54
CA GLY A 336 -35.30 -5.93 24.49
C GLY A 336 -34.18 -6.90 24.12
N ILE A 337 -33.55 -6.63 22.99
CA ILE A 337 -32.35 -7.33 22.51
C ILE A 337 -31.14 -6.76 23.24
N TYR A 338 -30.34 -7.64 23.84
CA TYR A 338 -29.08 -7.32 24.51
C TYR A 338 -27.95 -8.17 23.94
N HIS A 339 -26.72 -7.75 24.21
CA HIS A 339 -25.50 -8.40 23.77
C HIS A 339 -24.71 -8.86 24.99
N GLU A 340 -24.54 -10.16 25.13
CA GLU A 340 -23.71 -10.79 26.16
C GLU A 340 -22.29 -11.00 25.61
N VAL A 341 -21.30 -10.38 26.26
CA VAL A 341 -19.89 -10.66 26.06
C VAL A 341 -19.47 -11.69 27.11
N SER A 342 -19.03 -12.86 26.69
CA SER A 342 -18.69 -13.99 27.57
C SER A 342 -17.25 -14.46 27.37
N VAL A 343 -16.53 -14.62 28.48
CA VAL A 343 -15.17 -15.14 28.55
C VAL A 343 -15.21 -16.50 29.25
N SER A 344 -14.63 -17.49 28.60
CA SER A 344 -14.63 -18.88 29.08
C SER A 344 -13.33 -19.59 28.69
N GLY A 345 -13.02 -20.66 29.41
CA GLY A 345 -11.80 -21.43 29.23
C GLY A 345 -10.67 -20.97 30.17
N SER A 346 -9.92 -21.93 30.70
CA SER A 346 -8.94 -21.71 31.77
C SER A 346 -7.93 -20.61 31.42
N THR A 347 -7.30 -20.70 30.25
CA THR A 347 -6.32 -19.70 29.80
C THR A 347 -6.90 -18.29 29.70
N ASN A 348 -8.13 -18.14 29.20
CA ASN A 348 -8.78 -16.84 29.11
C ASN A 348 -9.13 -16.28 30.50
N LEU A 349 -9.60 -17.14 31.40
CA LEU A 349 -9.96 -16.76 32.77
C LEU A 349 -8.72 -16.38 33.60
N GLU A 350 -7.59 -17.07 33.41
CA GLU A 350 -6.30 -16.73 34.02
C GLU A 350 -5.81 -15.37 33.54
N ARG A 351 -5.80 -15.16 32.21
CA ARG A 351 -5.46 -13.85 31.60
C ARG A 351 -6.38 -12.74 32.12
N PHE A 352 -7.69 -13.01 32.20
CA PHE A 352 -8.65 -12.06 32.77
C PHE A 352 -8.33 -11.76 34.24
N SER A 353 -8.10 -12.78 35.06
CA SER A 353 -7.80 -12.59 36.49
C SER A 353 -6.53 -11.79 36.72
N HIS A 354 -5.51 -11.99 35.89
CA HIS A 354 -4.22 -11.31 36.01
C HIS A 354 -4.28 -9.86 35.52
N ALA A 355 -4.87 -9.62 34.34
CA ALA A 355 -4.84 -8.31 33.70
C ALA A 355 -6.01 -7.40 34.10
N ILE A 356 -7.18 -7.97 34.41
CA ILE A 356 -8.42 -7.22 34.63
C ILE A 356 -8.98 -7.51 36.03
N GLY A 357 -9.36 -8.74 36.38
CA GLY A 357 -9.87 -9.10 37.70
C GLY A 357 -11.14 -8.34 38.13
N PHE A 358 -11.42 -8.32 39.43
CA PHE A 358 -12.55 -7.63 40.05
C PHE A 358 -12.12 -6.97 41.37
N ASN A 359 -12.61 -5.77 41.67
CA ASN A 359 -12.55 -5.20 43.01
C ASN A 359 -13.74 -5.67 43.86
N HIS A 360 -14.84 -6.09 43.24
CA HIS A 360 -15.99 -6.63 43.95
C HIS A 360 -15.63 -7.97 44.63
N PRO A 361 -15.69 -8.07 45.97
CA PRO A 361 -15.18 -9.23 46.71
C PRO A 361 -15.90 -10.52 46.32
N ASP A 362 -17.23 -10.52 46.20
CA ASP A 362 -17.98 -11.71 45.79
C ASP A 362 -17.71 -12.15 44.34
N LYS A 363 -17.40 -11.22 43.43
CA LYS A 363 -17.06 -11.57 42.04
C LYS A 363 -15.64 -12.13 41.97
N SER A 364 -14.71 -11.52 42.71
CA SER A 364 -13.33 -12.00 42.86
C SER A 364 -13.30 -13.41 43.47
N ALA A 365 -14.02 -13.64 44.58
CA ALA A 365 -14.11 -14.96 45.21
C ALA A 365 -14.68 -16.04 44.26
N ARG A 366 -15.71 -15.70 43.48
CA ARG A 366 -16.26 -16.61 42.47
C ARG A 366 -15.28 -16.91 41.34
N LEU A 367 -14.51 -15.92 40.88
CA LEU A 367 -13.47 -16.13 39.87
C LEU A 367 -12.38 -17.09 40.37
N TRP A 368 -11.92 -16.89 41.61
CA TRP A 368 -10.93 -17.78 42.25
C TRP A 368 -11.44 -19.20 42.42
N ASP A 369 -12.70 -19.39 42.83
CA ASP A 369 -13.33 -20.72 42.92
C ASP A 369 -13.35 -21.43 41.55
N VAL A 370 -13.68 -20.71 40.48
CA VAL A 370 -13.66 -21.24 39.11
C VAL A 370 -12.25 -21.63 38.67
N LEU A 371 -11.25 -20.78 38.92
CA LEU A 371 -9.85 -21.05 38.54
C LEU A 371 -9.26 -22.26 39.27
N SER A 372 -9.77 -22.58 40.46
CA SER A 372 -9.34 -23.77 41.21
C SER A 372 -9.82 -25.10 40.63
N ARG A 373 -10.74 -25.08 39.65
CA ARG A 373 -11.31 -26.27 39.00
C ARG A 373 -10.55 -26.59 37.71
N CYS A 374 -10.19 -27.86 37.49
CA CYS A 374 -9.60 -28.29 36.22
C CYS A 374 -10.64 -28.24 35.09
N GLY A 375 -10.59 -27.19 34.27
CA GLY A 375 -11.42 -27.03 33.08
C GLY A 375 -10.68 -27.41 31.80
N ASN A 376 -11.27 -28.28 30.98
CA ASN A 376 -10.81 -28.59 29.62
C ASN A 376 -11.74 -27.87 28.64
N THR A 377 -11.24 -26.94 27.82
CA THR A 377 -12.11 -26.15 26.94
C THR A 377 -11.67 -26.16 25.48
N ASN A 378 -12.56 -26.70 24.64
CA ASN A 378 -12.54 -26.71 23.17
C ASN A 378 -12.76 -25.31 22.56
N VAL A 379 -12.01 -24.30 23.00
CA VAL A 379 -12.21 -22.90 22.55
C VAL A 379 -11.20 -22.50 21.48
N ASP A 380 -9.98 -23.05 21.56
CA ASP A 380 -8.90 -22.78 20.62
C ASP A 380 -8.57 -24.08 19.86
N ILE A 381 -9.17 -24.28 18.69
CA ILE A 381 -8.98 -25.46 17.84
C ILE A 381 -8.54 -25.04 16.44
N VAL A 382 -7.63 -25.80 15.82
CA VAL A 382 -7.19 -25.60 14.44
C VAL A 382 -7.82 -26.68 13.56
N PRO A 383 -8.62 -26.33 12.54
CA PRO A 383 -9.29 -27.30 11.68
C PRO A 383 -8.33 -27.79 10.58
N ILE A 384 -7.32 -28.58 10.99
CA ILE A 384 -6.38 -29.24 10.06
C ILE A 384 -6.99 -30.50 9.44
N ASP A 385 -6.44 -30.94 8.31
CA ASP A 385 -6.67 -32.29 7.78
C ASP A 385 -5.82 -33.32 8.55
N GLY A 386 -6.50 -34.30 9.14
CA GLY A 386 -5.85 -35.39 9.89
C GLY A 386 -5.00 -36.30 9.00
N GLN A 387 -5.40 -36.50 7.74
CA GLN A 387 -4.65 -37.34 6.81
C GLN A 387 -3.36 -36.65 6.37
N GLN A 388 -3.42 -35.35 6.08
CA GLN A 388 -2.23 -34.52 5.86
C GLN A 388 -1.25 -34.60 7.04
N PHE A 389 -1.75 -34.44 8.28
CA PHE A 389 -0.92 -34.54 9.48
C PHE A 389 -0.29 -35.93 9.65
N HIS A 390 -1.05 -37.01 9.36
CA HIS A 390 -0.54 -38.38 9.36
C HIS A 390 0.58 -38.60 8.34
N SER A 391 0.39 -38.12 7.10
CA SER A 391 1.37 -38.21 6.02
C SER A 391 2.65 -37.49 6.39
N LEU A 392 2.54 -36.27 6.94
CA LEU A 392 3.69 -35.49 7.39
C LEU A 392 4.48 -36.23 8.47
N ARG A 393 3.82 -36.76 9.52
CA ARG A 393 4.52 -37.52 10.58
C ARG A 393 5.20 -38.77 10.02
N SER A 394 4.47 -39.53 9.20
CA SER A 394 4.91 -40.85 8.74
C SER A 394 6.05 -40.73 7.72
N ALA A 395 6.05 -39.70 6.88
CA ALA A 395 7.13 -39.40 5.93
C ALA A 395 8.47 -39.10 6.62
N ALA A 396 8.45 -38.43 7.78
CA ALA A 396 9.64 -38.21 8.60
C ALA A 396 10.12 -39.47 9.33
N GLY A 397 9.39 -40.60 9.26
CA GLY A 397 9.72 -41.83 9.97
C GLY A 397 9.46 -41.79 11.49
N LEU A 398 8.71 -40.79 11.97
CA LEU A 398 8.44 -40.61 13.41
C LEU A 398 7.22 -41.44 13.84
N SER A 399 7.37 -42.33 14.83
CA SER A 399 6.24 -43.10 15.35
C SER A 399 5.29 -42.24 16.22
N MET A 400 4.00 -42.61 16.30
CA MET A 400 3.06 -41.92 17.21
C MET A 400 3.52 -42.01 18.68
N THR A 401 4.13 -43.12 19.09
CA THR A 401 4.62 -43.30 20.47
C THR A 401 5.77 -42.36 20.77
N SER A 402 6.73 -42.25 19.84
CA SER A 402 7.88 -41.35 19.98
C SER A 402 7.47 -39.88 19.98
N LEU A 403 6.48 -39.50 19.14
CA LEU A 403 5.93 -38.15 19.14
C LEU A 403 5.16 -37.83 20.44
N ALA A 404 4.42 -38.81 20.99
CA ALA A 404 3.74 -38.68 22.27
C ALA A 404 4.72 -38.47 23.43
N GLU A 405 5.83 -39.23 23.46
CA GLU A 405 6.89 -39.08 24.47
C GLU A 405 7.57 -37.71 24.39
N LYS A 406 7.91 -37.23 23.18
CA LYS A 406 8.54 -35.91 22.99
C LYS A 406 7.62 -34.73 23.36
N THR A 407 6.30 -34.86 23.17
CA THR A 407 5.33 -33.78 23.43
C THR A 407 4.61 -33.86 24.79
N GLY A 408 4.79 -34.95 25.54
CA GLY A 408 4.07 -35.20 26.79
C GLY A 408 2.56 -35.44 26.59
N CYS A 409 2.08 -35.62 25.36
CA CYS A 409 0.68 -35.92 25.08
C CYS A 409 0.45 -37.44 24.95
N SER A 410 -0.78 -37.91 25.18
CA SER A 410 -1.06 -39.35 25.02
C SER A 410 -1.07 -39.76 23.55
N ARG A 411 -0.54 -40.96 23.22
CA ARG A 411 -0.63 -41.56 21.87
C ARG A 411 -2.06 -41.55 21.32
N SER A 412 -3.05 -41.77 22.18
CA SER A 412 -4.47 -41.77 21.81
C SER A 412 -4.93 -40.41 21.26
N ILE A 413 -4.37 -39.30 21.74
CA ILE A 413 -4.67 -37.95 21.22
C ILE A 413 -4.16 -37.81 19.78
N ILE A 414 -2.93 -38.23 19.51
CA ILE A 414 -2.33 -38.19 18.17
C ILE A 414 -3.15 -39.04 17.19
N SER A 415 -3.55 -40.25 17.60
CA SER A 415 -4.39 -41.12 16.78
C SER A 415 -5.77 -40.50 16.47
N LEU A 416 -6.37 -39.79 17.42
CA LEU A 416 -7.63 -39.08 17.20
C LEU A 416 -7.47 -37.87 16.26
N ILE A 417 -6.31 -37.21 16.29
CA ILE A 417 -5.98 -36.12 15.35
C ILE A 417 -5.81 -36.67 13.92
N GLU A 418 -5.00 -37.72 13.76
CA GLU A 418 -4.75 -38.34 12.44
C GLU A 418 -6.02 -38.92 11.81
N SER A 419 -6.93 -39.46 12.62
CA SER A 419 -8.22 -39.95 12.13
C SER A 419 -9.28 -38.87 11.91
N GLY A 420 -8.93 -37.59 12.12
CA GLY A 420 -9.85 -36.44 12.01
C GLY A 420 -10.92 -36.36 13.10
N LYS A 421 -10.93 -37.29 14.06
CA LYS A 421 -11.91 -37.36 15.17
C LYS A 421 -11.70 -36.28 16.22
N ARG A 422 -10.52 -35.67 16.26
CA ARG A 422 -10.18 -34.58 17.19
C ARG A 422 -9.36 -33.50 16.46
N ARG A 423 -9.77 -32.24 16.62
CA ARG A 423 -8.96 -31.09 16.20
C ARG A 423 -8.00 -30.68 17.32
N PRO A 424 -6.70 -30.47 17.04
CA PRO A 424 -5.75 -30.02 18.06
C PRO A 424 -5.96 -28.54 18.40
N SER A 425 -5.51 -28.13 19.58
CA SER A 425 -5.35 -26.69 19.88
C SER A 425 -4.14 -26.12 19.15
N ARG A 426 -4.06 -24.79 19.00
CA ARG A 426 -2.89 -24.14 18.39
C ARG A 426 -1.60 -24.48 19.11
N SER A 427 -1.62 -24.45 20.45
CA SER A 427 -0.47 -24.84 21.28
C SER A 427 -0.05 -26.28 21.05
N LEU A 428 -1.00 -27.24 21.13
CA LEU A 428 -0.70 -28.65 20.93
C LEU A 428 -0.19 -28.92 19.50
N LEU A 429 -0.80 -28.29 18.49
CA LEU A 429 -0.36 -28.43 17.10
C LEU A 429 1.04 -27.85 16.90
N ALA A 430 1.34 -26.69 17.51
CA ALA A 430 2.66 -26.08 17.49
C ALA A 430 3.72 -26.99 18.12
N ASP A 431 3.43 -27.60 19.27
CA ASP A 431 4.35 -28.50 19.97
C ASP A 431 4.59 -29.79 19.16
N LEU A 432 3.53 -30.36 18.59
CA LEU A 432 3.60 -31.53 17.71
C LEU A 432 4.45 -31.25 16.46
N LEU A 433 4.21 -30.12 15.77
CA LEU A 433 4.94 -29.75 14.57
C LEU A 433 6.41 -29.41 14.88
N THR A 434 6.68 -28.69 15.97
CA THR A 434 8.07 -28.41 16.42
C THR A 434 8.80 -29.72 16.69
N SER A 435 8.18 -30.65 17.43
CA SER A 435 8.78 -31.97 17.71
C SER A 435 9.04 -32.80 16.45
N MET A 436 8.17 -32.72 15.44
CA MET A 436 8.40 -33.35 14.13
C MET A 436 9.58 -32.71 13.37
N HIS A 437 9.69 -31.38 13.41
CA HIS A 437 10.78 -30.64 12.79
C HIS A 437 12.13 -30.96 13.43
N ASP A 438 12.20 -30.93 14.76
CA ASP A 438 13.40 -31.24 15.52
C ASP A 438 13.85 -32.67 15.24
N TYR A 439 12.92 -33.62 15.20
CA TYR A 439 13.23 -35.00 14.85
C TYR A 439 13.74 -35.15 13.40
N ALA A 440 13.11 -34.48 12.44
CA ALA A 440 13.58 -34.47 11.05
C ALA A 440 15.01 -33.89 10.93
N HIS A 441 15.30 -32.82 11.68
CA HIS A 441 16.63 -32.23 11.74
C HIS A 441 17.65 -33.16 12.43
N GLU A 442 17.31 -33.74 13.58
CA GLU A 442 18.14 -34.71 14.34
C GLU A 442 18.51 -35.94 13.49
N THR A 443 17.61 -36.39 12.62
CA THR A 443 17.79 -37.57 11.78
C THR A 443 18.40 -37.25 10.41
N GLY A 444 18.68 -35.98 10.11
CA GLY A 444 19.20 -35.56 8.80
C GLY A 444 18.20 -35.75 7.65
N PHE A 445 16.90 -35.78 7.95
CA PHE A 445 15.84 -35.94 6.96
C PHE A 445 15.70 -34.66 6.12
N THR A 446 16.07 -34.73 4.85
CA THR A 446 15.98 -33.60 3.90
C THR A 446 14.96 -33.89 2.81
N ASN A 447 13.75 -33.33 2.94
CA ASN A 447 12.71 -33.42 1.92
C ASN A 447 12.01 -32.06 1.76
N PHE A 448 12.14 -31.46 0.57
CA PHE A 448 11.62 -30.12 0.29
C PHE A 448 10.09 -30.05 0.37
N ASP A 449 9.38 -31.02 -0.21
CA ASP A 449 7.91 -31.07 -0.18
C ASP A 449 7.40 -31.26 1.25
N TRP A 450 8.09 -32.07 2.06
CA TRP A 450 7.78 -32.23 3.47
C TRP A 450 7.94 -30.91 4.25
N HIS A 451 9.04 -30.18 4.03
CA HIS A 451 9.24 -28.87 4.67
C HIS A 451 8.17 -27.86 4.26
N ARG A 452 7.73 -27.87 2.99
CA ARG A 452 6.64 -27.02 2.49
C ARG A 452 5.30 -27.36 3.20
N GLU A 453 4.95 -28.64 3.31
CA GLU A 453 3.74 -29.08 4.01
C GLU A 453 3.79 -28.77 5.51
N TRP A 454 4.93 -29.03 6.16
CA TRP A 454 5.16 -28.67 7.56
C TRP A 454 4.96 -27.17 7.79
N LYS A 455 5.56 -26.33 6.92
CA LYS A 455 5.44 -24.87 6.98
C LYS A 455 3.98 -24.44 6.79
N SER A 456 3.24 -25.08 5.86
CA SER A 456 1.82 -24.81 5.62
C SER A 456 0.95 -25.09 6.85
N LEU A 457 1.19 -26.19 7.58
CA LEU A 457 0.48 -26.45 8.84
C LEU A 457 0.96 -25.54 9.98
N ARG A 458 2.26 -25.20 10.01
CA ARG A 458 2.83 -24.35 11.06
C ARG A 458 2.24 -22.94 11.03
N ARG A 459 2.05 -22.34 9.85
CA ARG A 459 1.43 -21.00 9.73
C ARG A 459 0.00 -20.92 10.27
N LEU A 460 -0.75 -22.02 10.27
CA LEU A 460 -2.12 -22.05 10.82
C LEU A 460 -2.16 -21.86 12.34
N THR A 461 -1.02 -22.02 13.03
CA THR A 461 -0.92 -21.83 14.48
C THR A 461 -0.82 -20.36 14.91
N GLY A 462 -0.55 -19.44 13.96
CA GLY A 462 -0.37 -18.01 14.24
C GLY A 462 -1.66 -17.22 14.51
N VAL A 463 -2.82 -17.79 14.17
CA VAL A 463 -4.14 -17.14 14.31
C VAL A 463 -5.17 -18.10 14.91
N HIS A 464 -6.21 -17.57 15.54
CA HIS A 464 -7.38 -18.35 15.91
C HIS A 464 -8.28 -18.58 14.70
N TRP A 465 -8.95 -19.73 14.68
CA TRP A 465 -9.90 -20.09 13.62
C TRP A 465 -11.30 -20.18 14.21
N THR A 466 -12.25 -19.45 13.63
CA THR A 466 -13.66 -19.53 14.02
C THR A 466 -14.50 -19.94 12.82
N PRO A 467 -15.43 -20.89 12.96
CA PRO A 467 -16.30 -21.25 11.85
C PRO A 467 -17.31 -20.13 11.57
N VAL A 468 -17.58 -19.92 10.29
CA VAL A 468 -18.70 -19.14 9.78
C VAL A 468 -19.98 -19.84 10.22
N LYS A 469 -20.86 -19.10 10.90
CA LYS A 469 -22.18 -19.56 11.32
C LYS A 469 -23.22 -19.30 10.25
N CYS A 470 -23.18 -18.12 9.63
CA CYS A 470 -24.06 -17.78 8.52
C CYS A 470 -23.48 -16.63 7.70
N VAL A 471 -23.90 -16.57 6.43
CA VAL A 471 -23.66 -15.45 5.51
C VAL A 471 -25.02 -15.04 4.98
N GLU A 472 -25.41 -13.79 5.21
CA GLU A 472 -26.75 -13.28 4.89
C GLU A 472 -26.64 -12.03 4.03
N LYS A 473 -27.46 -11.94 2.98
CA LYS A 473 -27.63 -10.68 2.24
C LYS A 473 -28.31 -9.66 3.15
N THR A 474 -27.74 -8.47 3.25
CA THR A 474 -28.28 -7.37 4.06
C THR A 474 -28.41 -6.12 3.22
N ASP A 475 -29.50 -5.41 3.44
CA ASP A 475 -29.62 -4.03 2.98
C ASP A 475 -28.61 -3.17 3.75
N TYR A 476 -27.96 -2.26 3.05
CA TYR A 476 -26.95 -1.38 3.63
C TYR A 476 -27.36 0.07 3.37
N HIS A 477 -27.50 0.84 4.46
CA HIS A 477 -28.12 2.17 4.44
C HIS A 477 -27.10 3.31 4.48
N TYR A 478 -25.80 2.98 4.55
CA TYR A 478 -24.74 3.97 4.44
C TYR A 478 -24.34 4.13 2.97
N PRO A 479 -24.02 5.34 2.52
CA PRO A 479 -23.68 5.59 1.12
C PRO A 479 -22.36 4.93 0.71
N HIS A 480 -21.47 4.67 1.69
CA HIS A 480 -20.11 4.19 1.41
C HIS A 480 -19.69 3.03 2.34
N VAL A 481 -18.76 2.22 1.86
CA VAL A 481 -17.93 1.24 2.59
C VAL A 481 -16.46 1.70 2.56
N TYR A 482 -15.55 1.00 3.21
CA TYR A 482 -14.15 1.43 3.31
C TYR A 482 -13.20 0.23 3.29
N ASP A 483 -12.01 0.44 2.74
CA ASP A 483 -10.94 -0.55 2.59
C ASP A 483 -9.57 0.08 2.90
N LEU A 484 -8.58 -0.74 3.21
CA LEU A 484 -7.22 -0.31 3.50
C LEU A 484 -6.25 -0.98 2.51
N SER A 485 -5.15 -0.31 2.17
CA SER A 485 -3.98 -0.99 1.60
C SER A 485 -2.95 -1.18 2.70
N VAL A 486 -2.50 -2.42 2.88
CA VAL A 486 -1.53 -2.83 3.91
C VAL A 486 -0.44 -3.68 3.25
N PRO A 487 0.61 -3.03 2.71
CA PRO A 487 1.67 -3.72 1.97
C PRO A 487 2.30 -4.86 2.77
N GLY A 488 2.48 -6.00 2.11
CA GLY A 488 3.14 -7.19 2.63
C GLY A 488 2.18 -8.17 3.31
N ALA A 489 1.32 -7.72 4.23
CA ALA A 489 0.32 -8.60 4.85
C ALA A 489 -0.93 -8.78 3.98
N GLU A 490 -1.27 -7.77 3.17
CA GLU A 490 -2.46 -7.71 2.30
C GLU A 490 -3.80 -8.02 2.99
N THR A 491 -3.83 -7.87 4.32
CA THR A 491 -5.03 -7.98 5.14
C THR A 491 -5.08 -6.89 6.20
N PHE A 492 -6.25 -6.68 6.81
CA PHE A 492 -6.41 -5.83 7.98
C PHE A 492 -7.60 -6.26 8.85
N LEU A 493 -7.57 -5.86 10.12
CA LEU A 493 -8.61 -6.18 11.09
C LEU A 493 -9.82 -5.24 10.97
N SER A 494 -11.01 -5.80 10.72
CA SER A 494 -12.27 -5.05 10.51
C SER A 494 -13.49 -5.75 11.12
N GLY A 495 -14.64 -5.08 11.14
CA GLY A 495 -15.92 -5.64 11.59
C GLY A 495 -16.17 -5.62 13.11
N HIS A 496 -17.35 -6.07 13.53
CA HIS A 496 -17.75 -6.17 14.93
C HIS A 496 -17.02 -7.32 15.63
N GLY A 497 -16.20 -6.97 16.62
CA GLY A 497 -15.33 -7.89 17.36
C GLY A 497 -14.06 -8.33 16.62
N GLY A 498 -13.78 -7.78 15.44
CA GLY A 498 -12.53 -7.92 14.69
C GLY A 498 -12.34 -9.24 13.93
N ILE A 499 -12.24 -9.17 12.60
CA ILE A 499 -11.98 -10.24 11.64
C ILE A 499 -10.92 -9.74 10.63
N PHE A 500 -9.99 -10.59 10.18
CA PHE A 500 -9.08 -10.21 9.09
C PHE A 500 -9.78 -10.28 7.72
N VAL A 501 -9.64 -9.23 6.92
CA VAL A 501 -10.21 -9.09 5.55
C VAL A 501 -9.11 -8.68 4.55
N HIS A 502 -9.30 -8.82 3.23
CA HIS A 502 -8.25 -8.74 2.18
C HIS A 502 -8.36 -7.48 1.28
N ASN A 503 -7.24 -6.99 0.73
CA ASN A 503 -7.18 -5.82 -0.17
C ASN A 503 -7.53 -6.19 -1.64
N THR A 504 -8.08 -5.28 -2.47
CA THR A 504 -8.46 -5.60 -3.88
C THR A 504 -7.45 -5.09 -4.93
N PHE A 505 -7.05 -5.97 -5.89
CA PHE A 505 -5.86 -5.86 -6.78
C PHE A 505 -6.04 -6.59 -8.15
N THR A 506 -6.96 -6.16 -9.02
CA THR A 506 -7.50 -6.99 -10.13
C THR A 506 -6.47 -7.52 -11.13
N VAL A 507 -5.66 -6.66 -11.76
CA VAL A 507 -4.79 -7.05 -12.89
C VAL A 507 -3.77 -8.10 -12.51
N ALA A 508 -3.19 -7.97 -11.34
CA ALA A 508 -2.17 -8.90 -10.91
C ALA A 508 -2.72 -10.16 -10.25
N ASN A 509 -3.97 -10.15 -9.77
CA ASN A 509 -4.67 -11.41 -9.53
C ASN A 509 -4.78 -12.21 -10.83
N VAL A 510 -5.04 -11.56 -11.98
CA VAL A 510 -5.02 -12.23 -13.29
C VAL A 510 -3.62 -12.78 -13.62
N ILE A 511 -2.57 -11.99 -13.44
CA ILE A 511 -1.17 -12.44 -13.67
C ILE A 511 -0.85 -13.65 -12.78
N GLN A 512 -1.18 -13.57 -11.50
CA GLN A 512 -0.92 -14.62 -10.51
C GLN A 512 -1.70 -15.91 -10.82
N GLN A 513 -2.93 -15.83 -11.31
CA GLN A 513 -3.71 -17.01 -11.65
C GLN A 513 -3.21 -17.66 -12.95
N LEU A 514 -2.81 -16.86 -13.94
CA LEU A 514 -2.41 -17.37 -15.25
C LEU A 514 -0.96 -17.88 -15.29
N GLN A 515 -0.08 -17.39 -14.42
CA GLN A 515 1.35 -17.78 -14.36
C GLN A 515 2.04 -17.68 -15.73
N ARG A 516 1.82 -16.58 -16.44
CA ARG A 516 2.37 -16.29 -17.78
C ARG A 516 3.32 -15.09 -17.73
N PRO A 517 4.41 -15.09 -18.52
CA PRO A 517 5.19 -13.89 -18.77
C PRO A 517 4.26 -12.76 -19.22
N THR A 518 4.34 -11.60 -18.57
CA THR A 518 3.39 -10.51 -18.81
C THR A 518 4.13 -9.23 -19.20
N LEU A 519 3.70 -8.60 -20.28
CA LEU A 519 4.11 -7.26 -20.67
C LEU A 519 2.99 -6.28 -20.32
N ILE A 520 3.30 -5.24 -19.53
CA ILE A 520 2.38 -4.13 -19.23
C ILE A 520 2.85 -2.89 -20.00
N LEU A 521 2.05 -2.38 -20.93
CA LEU A 521 2.33 -1.17 -21.70
C LEU A 521 1.63 0.04 -21.08
N ALA A 522 2.40 1.08 -20.78
CA ALA A 522 1.91 2.38 -20.35
C ALA A 522 2.28 3.48 -21.34
N HIS A 523 1.43 4.49 -21.49
CA HIS A 523 1.65 5.58 -22.46
C HIS A 523 2.75 6.58 -22.06
N ASN A 524 3.18 6.59 -20.80
CA ASN A 524 4.16 7.54 -20.28
C ASN A 524 5.10 6.93 -19.21
N LYS A 525 6.27 7.54 -19.00
CA LYS A 525 7.30 7.04 -18.06
C LYS A 525 6.86 7.13 -16.59
N THR A 526 6.04 8.10 -16.21
CA THR A 526 5.59 8.30 -14.83
C THR A 526 4.66 7.17 -14.39
N LEU A 527 3.64 6.87 -15.19
CA LEU A 527 2.71 5.76 -14.98
C LEU A 527 3.44 4.40 -15.03
N ALA A 528 4.37 4.24 -15.99
CA ALA A 528 5.21 3.04 -16.04
C ALA A 528 6.01 2.84 -14.75
N ALA A 529 6.59 3.90 -14.18
CA ALA A 529 7.33 3.80 -12.92
C ALA A 529 6.43 3.46 -11.72
N GLN A 530 5.20 4.00 -11.68
CA GLN A 530 4.21 3.67 -10.65
C GLN A 530 3.83 2.19 -10.72
N LEU A 531 3.43 1.71 -11.90
CA LEU A 531 3.09 0.31 -12.13
C LEU A 531 4.27 -0.62 -11.84
N TYR A 532 5.50 -0.22 -12.18
CA TYR A 532 6.70 -0.98 -11.84
C TYR A 532 6.89 -1.13 -10.32
N GLY A 533 6.76 -0.02 -9.58
CA GLY A 533 6.85 -0.04 -8.11
C GLY A 533 5.77 -0.92 -7.49
N GLU A 534 4.53 -0.74 -7.94
CA GLU A 534 3.39 -1.56 -7.53
C GLU A 534 3.65 -3.05 -7.81
N MET A 535 3.93 -3.45 -9.06
CA MET A 535 4.17 -4.85 -9.41
C MET A 535 5.35 -5.45 -8.62
N LYS A 536 6.39 -4.67 -8.32
CA LYS A 536 7.53 -5.14 -7.51
C LYS A 536 7.14 -5.40 -6.06
N ASP A 537 6.28 -4.56 -5.49
CA ASP A 537 5.72 -4.77 -4.15
C ASP A 537 4.81 -6.01 -4.12
N PHE A 538 4.03 -6.22 -5.18
CA PHE A 538 3.10 -7.33 -5.29
C PHE A 538 3.76 -8.68 -5.61
N PHE A 539 4.88 -8.68 -6.34
CA PHE A 539 5.61 -9.87 -6.77
C PHE A 539 7.10 -9.82 -6.42
N PRO A 540 7.46 -9.77 -5.12
CA PRO A 540 8.83 -9.51 -4.68
C PRO A 540 9.84 -10.62 -5.04
N ASP A 541 9.36 -11.86 -5.24
CA ASP A 541 10.20 -13.02 -5.57
C ASP A 541 10.27 -13.31 -7.09
N ASN A 542 9.46 -12.60 -7.90
CA ASN A 542 9.40 -12.76 -9.35
C ASN A 542 10.29 -11.73 -10.06
N ALA A 543 10.53 -11.95 -11.35
CA ALA A 543 11.31 -11.01 -12.17
C ALA A 543 10.42 -9.85 -12.62
N VAL A 544 10.31 -8.80 -11.80
CA VAL A 544 9.63 -7.55 -12.18
C VAL A 544 10.65 -6.61 -12.81
N GLU A 545 10.46 -6.31 -14.09
CA GLU A 545 11.42 -5.65 -14.95
C GLU A 545 10.88 -4.34 -15.51
N TYR A 546 11.77 -3.41 -15.87
CA TYR A 546 11.43 -2.08 -16.34
C TYR A 546 12.05 -1.78 -17.72
N PHE A 547 11.22 -1.47 -18.71
CA PHE A 547 11.65 -1.27 -20.10
C PHE A 547 11.12 0.03 -20.72
N VAL A 548 11.86 1.12 -20.52
CA VAL A 548 11.53 2.44 -21.07
C VAL A 548 12.69 3.03 -21.86
N SER A 549 12.47 4.14 -22.56
CA SER A 549 13.57 4.86 -23.21
C SER A 549 14.65 5.22 -22.19
N TYR A 550 15.88 4.76 -22.46
CA TYR A 550 17.06 4.99 -21.64
C TYR A 550 17.69 6.37 -21.87
N TYR A 551 17.07 7.21 -22.70
CA TYR A 551 17.50 8.59 -22.85
C TYR A 551 16.83 9.48 -21.79
N ASP A 552 17.66 10.23 -21.06
CA ASP A 552 17.21 11.33 -20.19
C ASP A 552 16.89 12.56 -21.06
N TYR A 553 17.74 12.81 -22.05
CA TYR A 553 17.52 13.80 -23.10
C TYR A 553 17.77 13.15 -24.45
N TYR A 554 16.88 13.41 -25.41
CA TYR A 554 17.01 12.88 -26.78
C TYR A 554 16.54 13.91 -27.79
N GLN A 555 17.48 14.39 -28.60
CA GLN A 555 17.23 15.15 -29.80
C GLN A 555 17.48 14.27 -31.02
N PRO A 556 16.45 13.97 -31.82
CA PRO A 556 16.62 13.20 -33.04
C PRO A 556 17.39 13.98 -34.11
N GLU A 557 18.11 13.26 -34.97
CA GLU A 557 18.59 13.81 -36.24
C GLU A 557 17.37 14.28 -37.07
N ALA A 558 17.41 15.52 -37.55
CA ALA A 558 16.34 16.09 -38.37
C ALA A 558 16.89 17.16 -39.33
N TYR A 559 16.19 17.36 -40.44
CA TYR A 559 16.46 18.45 -41.37
C TYR A 559 15.18 19.24 -41.60
N VAL A 560 15.27 20.56 -41.45
CA VAL A 560 14.15 21.51 -41.64
C VAL A 560 14.38 22.26 -42.95
N PRO A 561 13.71 21.88 -44.06
CA PRO A 561 13.98 22.47 -45.37
C PRO A 561 13.70 23.96 -45.45
N ALA A 562 12.69 24.45 -44.71
CA ALA A 562 12.28 25.84 -44.73
C ALA A 562 13.37 26.80 -44.22
N SER A 563 14.26 26.33 -43.34
CA SER A 563 15.35 27.12 -42.74
C SER A 563 16.74 26.60 -43.09
N ASP A 564 16.84 25.60 -43.99
CA ASP A 564 18.07 24.88 -44.34
C ASP A 564 18.91 24.47 -43.10
N THR A 565 18.22 24.05 -42.04
CA THR A 565 18.86 23.76 -40.76
C THR A 565 18.95 22.25 -40.56
N PHE A 566 20.17 21.76 -40.44
CA PHE A 566 20.45 20.39 -39.99
C PHE A 566 20.60 20.36 -38.47
N ILE A 567 19.81 19.52 -37.83
CA ILE A 567 19.80 19.30 -36.39
C ILE A 567 20.52 17.98 -36.13
N GLU A 568 21.69 18.06 -35.50
CA GLU A 568 22.47 16.89 -35.12
C GLU A 568 21.76 16.09 -34.02
N LYS A 569 22.01 14.78 -34.04
CA LYS A 569 21.60 13.88 -32.97
C LYS A 569 22.40 14.24 -31.72
N ASP A 570 21.69 14.57 -30.66
CA ASP A 570 22.27 14.79 -29.34
C ASP A 570 21.44 14.02 -28.31
N ALA A 571 22.11 13.30 -27.41
CA ALA A 571 21.43 12.42 -26.48
C ALA A 571 22.25 12.17 -25.22
N SER A 572 21.57 12.15 -24.08
CA SER A 572 22.12 11.70 -22.79
C SER A 572 21.52 10.37 -22.41
N ILE A 573 22.38 9.37 -22.16
CA ILE A 573 21.99 8.01 -21.80
C ILE A 573 22.01 7.86 -20.27
N ASN A 574 20.93 7.32 -19.74
CA ASN A 574 20.83 6.88 -18.36
C ASN A 574 21.30 5.43 -18.23
N GLU A 575 22.50 5.23 -17.69
CA GLU A 575 23.11 3.91 -17.54
C GLU A 575 22.26 2.96 -16.68
N HIS A 576 21.51 3.48 -15.71
CA HIS A 576 20.66 2.67 -14.85
C HIS A 576 19.46 2.09 -15.62
N ILE A 577 18.81 2.92 -16.45
CA ILE A 577 17.70 2.47 -17.31
C ILE A 577 18.21 1.52 -18.40
N GLU A 578 19.39 1.77 -18.97
CA GLU A 578 20.01 0.83 -19.93
C GLU A 578 20.23 -0.55 -19.29
N GLN A 579 20.75 -0.60 -18.06
CA GLN A 579 20.88 -1.85 -17.32
C GLN A 579 19.52 -2.52 -17.07
N MET A 580 18.50 -1.78 -16.64
CA MET A 580 17.15 -2.33 -16.46
C MET A 580 16.58 -2.93 -17.75
N ARG A 581 16.84 -2.31 -18.90
CA ARG A 581 16.43 -2.86 -20.20
C ARG A 581 17.14 -4.16 -20.55
N LEU A 582 18.45 -4.26 -20.28
CA LEU A 582 19.22 -5.47 -20.48
C LEU A 582 18.72 -6.59 -19.55
N SER A 583 18.46 -6.25 -18.28
CA SER A 583 17.82 -7.13 -17.29
C SER A 583 16.48 -7.66 -17.79
N ALA A 584 15.61 -6.79 -18.31
CA ALA A 584 14.30 -7.18 -18.84
C ALA A 584 14.40 -8.21 -19.97
N THR A 585 15.26 -7.96 -20.97
CA THR A 585 15.47 -8.91 -22.07
C THR A 585 16.06 -10.24 -21.61
N LYS A 586 16.99 -10.21 -20.64
CA LYS A 586 17.57 -11.41 -20.05
C LYS A 586 16.51 -12.21 -19.28
N SER A 587 15.75 -11.56 -18.40
CA SER A 587 14.73 -12.21 -17.57
C SER A 587 13.64 -12.86 -18.42
N LEU A 588 13.26 -12.27 -19.56
CA LEU A 588 12.35 -12.93 -20.51
C LEU A 588 12.92 -14.21 -21.13
N LEU A 589 14.24 -14.25 -21.39
CA LEU A 589 14.91 -15.42 -21.96
C LEU A 589 15.19 -16.52 -20.93
N GLU A 590 15.46 -16.16 -19.68
CA GLU A 590 15.84 -17.10 -18.62
C GLU A 590 14.67 -17.59 -17.76
N ARG A 591 13.60 -16.79 -17.63
CA ARG A 591 12.53 -17.01 -16.64
C ARG A 591 11.15 -16.95 -17.26
N LYS A 592 10.23 -17.74 -16.70
CA LYS A 592 8.81 -17.77 -17.09
C LYS A 592 7.94 -16.87 -16.21
N ASP A 593 8.45 -16.43 -15.07
CA ASP A 593 7.76 -15.63 -14.08
C ASP A 593 8.19 -14.16 -14.18
N THR A 594 8.21 -13.64 -15.42
CA THR A 594 8.70 -12.30 -15.74
C THR A 594 7.52 -11.36 -16.01
N ILE A 595 7.49 -10.23 -15.31
CA ILE A 595 6.52 -9.15 -15.50
C ILE A 595 7.32 -7.92 -15.93
N THR A 596 7.19 -7.50 -17.18
CA THR A 596 7.88 -6.32 -17.70
C THR A 596 6.92 -5.16 -17.81
N VAL A 597 7.21 -4.04 -17.16
CA VAL A 597 6.50 -2.78 -17.36
C VAL A 597 7.26 -1.95 -18.37
N ALA A 598 6.59 -1.58 -19.46
CA ALA A 598 7.21 -0.90 -20.60
C ALA A 598 6.40 0.29 -21.12
N THR A 599 7.07 1.13 -21.89
CA THR A 599 6.44 2.21 -22.67
C THR A 599 6.40 1.85 -24.14
N VAL A 600 5.99 2.77 -25.02
CA VAL A 600 6.14 2.62 -26.48
C VAL A 600 7.56 2.30 -26.95
N SER A 601 8.57 2.43 -26.08
CA SER A 601 9.90 1.89 -26.39
C SER A 601 9.91 0.39 -26.72
N ALA A 602 8.90 -0.38 -26.30
CA ALA A 602 8.78 -1.80 -26.64
C ALA A 602 8.60 -2.06 -28.15
N ILE A 603 8.07 -1.09 -28.90
CA ILE A 603 7.86 -1.21 -30.36
C ILE A 603 8.99 -0.59 -31.20
N TYR A 604 10.04 -0.10 -30.55
CA TYR A 604 11.23 0.41 -31.24
C TYR A 604 12.23 -0.71 -31.50
N GLY A 605 13.06 -0.47 -32.52
CA GLY A 605 14.14 -1.37 -32.90
C GLY A 605 15.01 -1.77 -31.71
N LEU A 606 15.34 -3.05 -31.67
CA LEU A 606 16.25 -3.72 -30.78
C LEU A 606 17.12 -4.65 -31.64
N GLY A 607 18.20 -5.19 -31.06
CA GLY A 607 18.94 -6.24 -31.74
C GLY A 607 18.09 -7.49 -31.95
N ASP A 608 18.39 -8.22 -33.01
CA ASP A 608 17.77 -9.50 -33.27
C ASP A 608 18.02 -10.48 -32.11
N PRO A 609 16.97 -11.12 -31.55
CA PRO A 609 17.11 -12.03 -30.41
C PRO A 609 18.08 -13.19 -30.69
N GLU A 610 18.08 -13.76 -31.90
CA GLU A 610 18.99 -14.84 -32.23
C GLU A 610 20.44 -14.35 -32.35
N ALA A 611 20.66 -13.19 -32.97
CA ALA A 611 21.98 -12.57 -33.05
C ALA A 611 22.50 -12.23 -31.64
N TYR A 612 21.63 -11.70 -30.78
CA TYR A 612 21.94 -11.40 -29.38
C TYR A 612 22.33 -12.67 -28.61
N MET A 613 21.55 -13.75 -28.76
CA MET A 613 21.85 -15.06 -28.17
C MET A 613 23.15 -15.67 -28.71
N LYS A 614 23.44 -15.53 -30.01
CA LYS A 614 24.70 -15.99 -30.63
C LYS A 614 25.93 -15.26 -30.09
N MET A 615 25.78 -14.11 -29.43
CA MET A 615 26.87 -13.34 -28.84
C MET A 615 27.16 -13.68 -27.39
N LEU A 616 26.31 -14.47 -26.72
CA LEU A 616 26.50 -14.89 -25.33
C LEU A 616 27.87 -15.55 -25.11
N LEU A 617 28.42 -15.33 -23.92
CA LEU A 617 29.60 -16.03 -23.43
C LEU A 617 29.18 -16.95 -22.29
N HIS A 618 29.12 -18.25 -22.60
CA HIS A 618 28.91 -19.29 -21.60
C HIS A 618 30.25 -19.69 -21.00
N LEU A 619 30.30 -19.79 -19.67
CA LEU A 619 31.47 -20.26 -18.94
C LEU A 619 31.04 -21.39 -18.02
N VAL A 620 31.75 -22.51 -18.09
CA VAL A 620 31.49 -23.69 -17.26
C VAL A 620 32.76 -24.09 -16.52
N ARG A 621 32.64 -24.40 -15.23
CA ARG A 621 33.78 -24.87 -14.43
C ARG A 621 34.32 -26.19 -15.00
N GLY A 622 35.64 -26.29 -15.18
CA GLY A 622 36.33 -27.42 -15.80
C GLY A 622 36.39 -27.35 -17.34
N GLU A 623 35.82 -26.32 -17.96
CA GLU A 623 35.97 -26.09 -19.40
C GLU A 623 37.39 -25.65 -19.74
N ARG A 624 37.96 -26.23 -20.81
CA ARG A 624 39.25 -25.81 -21.35
C ARG A 624 39.07 -24.69 -22.36
N ILE A 625 39.38 -23.46 -21.96
CA ILE A 625 39.27 -22.27 -22.80
C ILE A 625 40.45 -21.32 -22.53
N ASP A 626 41.14 -20.96 -23.61
CA ASP A 626 42.25 -20.01 -23.58
C ASP A 626 41.76 -18.63 -23.12
N ARG A 627 42.48 -18.02 -22.16
CA ARG A 627 42.18 -16.69 -21.63
C ARG A 627 41.96 -15.65 -22.73
N HIS A 628 42.80 -15.63 -23.76
CA HIS A 628 42.72 -14.70 -24.87
C HIS A 628 41.40 -14.82 -25.65
N LYS A 629 40.82 -16.03 -25.75
CA LYS A 629 39.51 -16.22 -26.37
C LYS A 629 38.39 -15.60 -25.54
N ILE A 630 38.44 -15.72 -24.21
CA ILE A 630 37.48 -15.06 -23.31
C ILE A 630 37.54 -13.53 -23.51
N LEU A 631 38.76 -12.96 -23.52
CA LEU A 631 38.95 -11.52 -23.69
C LEU A 631 38.49 -11.02 -25.08
N GLN A 632 38.82 -11.76 -26.14
CA GLN A 632 38.34 -11.45 -27.49
C GLN A 632 36.81 -11.46 -27.57
N ARG A 633 36.17 -12.43 -26.89
CA ARG A 633 34.71 -12.53 -26.84
C ARG A 633 34.07 -11.39 -26.06
N LEU A 634 34.64 -11.00 -24.92
CA LEU A 634 34.20 -9.83 -24.14
C LEU A 634 34.28 -8.54 -24.96
N THR A 635 35.39 -8.33 -25.68
CA THR A 635 35.56 -7.18 -26.58
C THR A 635 34.53 -7.22 -27.72
N ALA A 636 34.26 -8.38 -28.31
CA ALA A 636 33.22 -8.53 -29.34
C ALA A 636 31.80 -8.27 -28.81
N MET A 637 31.56 -8.55 -27.52
CA MET A 637 30.34 -8.17 -26.77
C MET A 637 30.32 -6.70 -26.32
N GLN A 638 31.30 -5.90 -26.77
CA GLN A 638 31.48 -4.47 -26.46
C GLN A 638 31.80 -4.14 -25.00
N TYR A 639 32.36 -5.08 -24.24
CA TYR A 639 32.91 -4.77 -22.92
C TYR A 639 34.25 -4.06 -23.06
N ASN A 640 34.47 -3.03 -22.24
CA ASN A 640 35.73 -2.30 -22.21
C ASN A 640 36.68 -2.89 -21.16
N ARG A 641 37.97 -2.97 -21.47
CA ARG A 641 38.98 -3.33 -20.48
C ARG A 641 39.32 -2.11 -19.62
N ASN A 642 39.17 -2.22 -18.30
CA ASN A 642 39.59 -1.19 -17.35
C ASN A 642 40.25 -1.85 -16.13
N ASP A 643 41.58 -1.87 -16.09
CA ASP A 643 42.32 -2.56 -15.04
C ASP A 643 42.32 -1.80 -13.68
N VAL A 644 41.95 -0.51 -13.70
CA VAL A 644 41.94 0.37 -12.52
C VAL A 644 40.60 0.29 -11.80
N GLU A 645 39.51 0.60 -12.50
CA GLU A 645 38.15 0.65 -11.95
C GLU A 645 37.25 -0.37 -12.63
N LEU A 646 36.54 -1.17 -11.81
CA LEU A 646 35.56 -2.14 -12.29
C LEU A 646 34.16 -1.53 -12.14
N HIS A 647 33.60 -1.06 -13.25
CA HIS A 647 32.24 -0.54 -13.34
C HIS A 647 31.44 -1.37 -14.36
N ARG A 648 30.12 -1.17 -14.41
CA ARG A 648 29.25 -1.97 -15.29
C ARG A 648 29.72 -1.90 -16.75
N GLY A 649 29.68 -3.05 -17.43
CA GLY A 649 30.11 -3.16 -18.83
C GLY A 649 31.64 -3.16 -19.02
N THR A 650 32.42 -3.36 -17.95
CA THR A 650 33.88 -3.52 -18.05
C THR A 650 34.40 -4.82 -17.48
N TYR A 651 35.64 -5.14 -17.83
CA TYR A 651 36.39 -6.24 -17.24
C TYR A 651 37.83 -5.81 -16.93
N ARG A 652 38.46 -6.52 -16.00
CA ARG A 652 39.88 -6.38 -15.66
C ARG A 652 40.55 -7.73 -15.54
N VAL A 653 41.86 -7.75 -15.76
CA VAL A 653 42.66 -8.98 -15.70
C VAL A 653 43.77 -8.85 -14.66
N ARG A 654 43.84 -9.79 -13.72
CA ARG A 654 44.87 -9.86 -12.67
C ARG A 654 45.46 -11.27 -12.62
N GLY A 655 46.56 -11.48 -13.34
CA GLY A 655 47.14 -12.82 -13.50
C GLY A 655 46.17 -13.75 -14.22
N ASP A 656 45.76 -14.82 -13.54
CA ASP A 656 44.83 -15.84 -14.06
C ASP A 656 43.37 -15.59 -13.64
N VAL A 657 43.11 -14.41 -13.04
CA VAL A 657 41.78 -13.99 -12.63
C VAL A 657 41.24 -12.94 -13.61
N ILE A 658 40.05 -13.17 -14.15
CA ILE A 658 39.28 -12.21 -14.93
C ILE A 658 38.06 -11.79 -14.10
N ASP A 659 38.02 -10.51 -13.72
CA ASP A 659 36.83 -9.91 -13.12
C ASP A 659 36.03 -9.20 -14.22
N ILE A 660 34.74 -9.50 -14.32
CA ILE A 660 33.80 -8.96 -15.30
C ILE A 660 32.63 -8.35 -14.54
N TYR A 661 32.23 -7.13 -14.84
CA TYR A 661 30.99 -6.57 -14.31
C TYR A 661 29.93 -6.58 -15.42
N PRO A 662 28.98 -7.55 -15.40
CA PRO A 662 27.96 -7.66 -16.43
C PRO A 662 27.12 -6.38 -16.56
N ALA A 663 26.79 -6.01 -17.79
CA ALA A 663 26.02 -4.79 -18.08
C ALA A 663 24.55 -4.87 -17.61
N ASP A 664 24.00 -6.08 -17.53
CA ASP A 664 22.65 -6.37 -17.06
C ASP A 664 22.54 -6.45 -15.52
N SER A 665 23.67 -6.56 -14.82
CA SER A 665 23.69 -6.80 -13.38
C SER A 665 23.47 -5.53 -12.56
N GLU A 666 22.57 -5.61 -11.56
CA GLU A 666 22.33 -4.50 -10.64
C GLU A 666 23.45 -4.37 -9.58
N ARG A 667 24.01 -5.48 -9.13
CA ARG A 667 24.96 -5.46 -8.00
C ARG A 667 26.16 -6.37 -8.18
N ASP A 668 25.94 -7.57 -8.70
CA ASP A 668 26.92 -8.63 -8.62
C ASP A 668 27.87 -8.59 -9.82
N ALA A 669 29.18 -8.57 -9.56
CA ALA A 669 30.21 -8.81 -10.55
C ALA A 669 30.57 -10.29 -10.58
N VAL A 670 31.22 -10.73 -11.66
CA VAL A 670 31.61 -12.11 -11.92
C VAL A 670 33.12 -12.23 -11.92
N ARG A 671 33.64 -13.23 -11.21
CA ARG A 671 35.05 -13.61 -11.21
C ARG A 671 35.23 -14.99 -11.85
N VAL A 672 36.13 -15.03 -12.82
CA VAL A 672 36.57 -16.24 -13.54
C VAL A 672 38.02 -16.51 -13.15
N GLU A 673 38.26 -17.61 -12.44
CA GLU A 673 39.60 -18.06 -12.03
C GLU A 673 40.04 -19.17 -12.97
N LEU A 674 41.18 -18.96 -13.65
CA LEU A 674 41.78 -19.91 -14.57
C LEU A 674 43.00 -20.58 -13.92
N PHE A 675 43.25 -21.84 -14.29
CA PHE A 675 44.50 -22.54 -14.07
C PHE A 675 44.99 -23.07 -15.41
N ASP A 676 46.10 -22.52 -15.92
CA ASP A 676 46.53 -22.68 -17.31
C ASP A 676 45.39 -22.33 -18.30
N ASP A 677 44.86 -23.33 -19.03
CA ASP A 677 43.77 -23.19 -20.00
C ASP A 677 42.44 -23.75 -19.47
N GLU A 678 42.27 -23.95 -18.16
CA GLU A 678 41.06 -24.53 -17.55
C GLU A 678 40.39 -23.57 -16.57
N ILE A 679 39.06 -23.44 -16.62
CA ILE A 679 38.29 -22.66 -15.64
C ILE A 679 38.23 -23.44 -14.32
N GLU A 680 39.02 -23.03 -13.33
CA GLU A 680 39.05 -23.64 -12.01
C GLU A 680 37.82 -23.24 -11.18
N ASN A 681 37.43 -21.97 -11.24
CA ASN A 681 36.34 -21.47 -10.42
C ASN A 681 35.56 -20.33 -11.08
N LEU A 682 34.27 -20.27 -10.74
CA LEU A 682 33.35 -19.23 -11.17
C LEU A 682 32.59 -18.71 -9.95
N SER A 683 32.56 -17.40 -9.77
CA SER A 683 31.92 -16.81 -8.59
C SER A 683 31.31 -15.44 -8.86
N TYR A 684 30.24 -15.13 -8.13
CA TYR A 684 29.72 -13.78 -8.01
C TYR A 684 30.36 -13.11 -6.80
N PHE A 685 30.72 -11.84 -6.93
CA PHE A 685 31.32 -11.06 -5.86
C PHE A 685 30.82 -9.61 -5.89
N ASP A 686 30.87 -8.93 -4.74
CA ASP A 686 30.51 -7.52 -4.65
C ASP A 686 31.66 -6.66 -5.23
N PRO A 687 31.44 -5.87 -6.29
CA PRO A 687 32.50 -5.11 -6.95
C PRO A 687 33.10 -3.99 -6.07
N LEU A 688 32.38 -3.55 -5.03
CA LEU A 688 32.83 -2.50 -4.11
C LEU A 688 33.70 -3.08 -2.99
N THR A 689 33.30 -4.20 -2.38
CA THR A 689 34.03 -4.80 -1.24
C THR A 689 35.02 -5.88 -1.66
N GLY A 690 34.82 -6.50 -2.81
CA GLY A 690 35.58 -7.67 -3.27
C GLY A 690 35.15 -9.00 -2.61
N GLU A 691 34.12 -8.98 -1.76
CA GLU A 691 33.61 -10.17 -1.06
C GLU A 691 32.94 -11.14 -2.05
N VAL A 692 33.35 -12.41 -2.00
CA VAL A 692 32.75 -13.47 -2.82
C VAL A 692 31.39 -13.86 -2.22
N LEU A 693 30.32 -13.59 -2.96
CA LEU A 693 28.94 -13.81 -2.53
C LEU A 693 28.53 -15.28 -2.70
N LYS A 694 28.77 -15.85 -3.89
CA LYS A 694 28.44 -17.26 -4.18
C LYS A 694 29.33 -17.83 -5.28
N ARG A 695 29.68 -19.11 -5.18
CA ARG A 695 30.35 -19.86 -6.24
C ARG A 695 29.32 -20.64 -7.06
N VAL A 696 29.49 -20.68 -8.38
CA VAL A 696 28.52 -21.29 -9.30
C VAL A 696 29.22 -22.25 -10.28
N PRO A 697 28.54 -23.32 -10.73
CA PRO A 697 29.14 -24.26 -11.68
C PRO A 697 29.16 -23.74 -13.12
N ARG A 698 28.23 -22.84 -13.46
CA ARG A 698 28.09 -22.24 -14.80
C ARG A 698 27.59 -20.81 -14.67
N LEU A 699 27.97 -19.96 -15.62
CA LEU A 699 27.40 -18.62 -15.77
C LEU A 699 27.37 -18.20 -17.24
N THR A 700 26.50 -17.26 -17.56
CA THR A 700 26.41 -16.64 -18.89
C THR A 700 26.65 -15.14 -18.75
N ILE A 701 27.53 -14.58 -19.57
CA ILE A 701 27.71 -13.14 -19.72
C ILE A 701 26.95 -12.68 -20.97
N TYR A 702 26.10 -11.67 -20.79
CA TYR A 702 25.29 -11.07 -21.84
C TYR A 702 26.00 -9.87 -22.49
N PRO A 703 25.76 -9.57 -23.78
CA PRO A 703 26.34 -8.41 -24.45
C PRO A 703 26.01 -7.09 -23.77
N LYS A 704 26.93 -6.11 -23.85
CA LYS A 704 26.77 -4.78 -23.22
C LYS A 704 25.61 -3.98 -23.80
N THR A 705 25.24 -4.21 -25.06
CA THR A 705 24.17 -3.50 -25.75
C THR A 705 23.32 -4.47 -26.55
N HIS A 706 22.08 -4.10 -26.85
CA HIS A 706 21.22 -4.89 -27.74
C HIS A 706 21.73 -4.90 -29.18
N TYR A 707 22.47 -3.89 -29.64
CA TYR A 707 22.89 -3.76 -31.04
C TYR A 707 24.19 -4.51 -31.41
N VAL A 708 24.64 -5.45 -30.56
CA VAL A 708 25.85 -6.22 -30.84
C VAL A 708 25.58 -7.18 -32.01
N THR A 709 26.42 -7.05 -33.05
CA THR A 709 26.30 -7.81 -34.29
C THR A 709 27.62 -8.51 -34.61
N PRO A 710 27.63 -9.78 -35.08
CA PRO A 710 28.86 -10.45 -35.50
C PRO A 710 29.60 -9.71 -36.63
N ARG A 711 30.94 -9.78 -36.63
CA ARG A 711 31.79 -9.08 -37.63
C ARG A 711 31.45 -9.48 -39.07
N GLU A 712 31.12 -10.74 -39.30
CA GLU A 712 30.74 -11.25 -40.63
C GLU A 712 29.48 -10.56 -41.16
N THR A 713 28.48 -10.38 -40.32
CA THR A 713 27.23 -9.68 -40.67
C THR A 713 27.50 -8.21 -41.02
N ILE A 714 28.42 -7.54 -40.32
CA ILE A 714 28.80 -6.15 -40.62
C ILE A 714 29.44 -6.06 -42.01
N LEU A 715 30.37 -6.98 -42.33
CA LEU A 715 31.03 -7.00 -43.65
C LEU A 715 30.02 -7.24 -44.78
N ASN A 716 29.07 -8.16 -44.57
CA ASN A 716 28.00 -8.42 -45.54
C ASN A 716 27.07 -7.21 -45.70
N ALA A 717 26.74 -6.53 -44.60
CA ALA A 717 25.92 -5.31 -44.62
C ALA A 717 26.60 -4.18 -45.41
N ILE A 718 27.91 -3.98 -45.24
CA ILE A 718 28.69 -2.96 -45.96
C ILE A 718 28.57 -3.11 -47.47
N GLU A 719 28.65 -4.33 -48.01
CA GLU A 719 28.52 -4.56 -49.44
C GLU A 719 27.13 -4.18 -49.97
N GLN A 720 26.07 -4.43 -49.18
CA GLN A 720 24.72 -4.02 -49.53
C GLN A 720 24.52 -2.50 -49.42
N ILE A 721 25.13 -1.86 -48.42
CA ILE A 721 25.11 -0.40 -48.26
C ILE A 721 25.80 0.29 -49.44
N LYS A 722 26.96 -0.24 -49.90
CA LYS A 722 27.66 0.28 -51.09
C LYS A 722 26.79 0.18 -52.35
N ALA A 723 26.07 -0.93 -52.50
CA ALA A 723 25.17 -1.13 -53.64
C ALA A 723 24.02 -0.12 -53.64
N GLU A 724 23.33 0.07 -52.50
CA GLU A 724 22.25 1.06 -52.37
C GLU A 724 22.75 2.50 -52.52
N LEU A 725 23.93 2.82 -51.98
CA LEU A 725 24.55 4.13 -52.16
C LEU A 725 24.76 4.44 -53.65
N LYS A 726 25.31 3.48 -54.41
CA LYS A 726 25.54 3.67 -55.84
C LYS A 726 24.24 3.96 -56.58
N GLU A 727 23.21 3.14 -56.36
CA GLU A 727 21.90 3.33 -56.98
C GLU A 727 21.28 4.69 -56.62
N ARG A 728 21.33 5.06 -55.34
CA ARG A 728 20.77 6.33 -54.86
C ARG A 728 21.49 7.55 -55.44
N LEU A 729 22.81 7.48 -55.59
CA LEU A 729 23.58 8.56 -56.23
C LEU A 729 23.21 8.73 -57.71
N GLU A 730 23.05 7.64 -58.45
CA GLU A 730 22.60 7.68 -59.86
C GLU A 730 21.22 8.37 -59.98
N GLN A 731 20.28 8.07 -59.08
CA GLN A 731 18.97 8.72 -59.01
C GLN A 731 19.08 10.23 -58.72
N LEU A 732 19.92 10.63 -57.76
CA LEU A 732 20.10 12.04 -57.39
C LEU A 732 20.77 12.84 -58.50
N TYR A 733 21.78 12.27 -59.18
CA TYR A 733 22.41 12.91 -60.33
C TYR A 733 21.44 13.06 -61.50
N ALA A 734 20.62 12.04 -61.79
CA ALA A 734 19.59 12.11 -62.82
C ALA A 734 18.52 13.19 -62.52
N ALA A 735 18.20 13.40 -61.24
CA ALA A 735 17.30 14.45 -60.77
C ALA A 735 17.97 15.83 -60.61
N ASN A 736 19.25 15.96 -60.97
CA ASN A 736 20.07 17.18 -60.82
C ASN A 736 20.19 17.70 -59.37
N LYS A 737 20.07 16.81 -58.37
CA LYS A 737 20.22 17.07 -56.93
C LYS A 737 21.69 16.85 -56.49
N LEU A 738 22.58 17.71 -56.96
CA LEU A 738 24.04 17.51 -56.84
C LEU A 738 24.56 17.67 -55.39
N VAL A 739 23.98 18.58 -54.61
CA VAL A 739 24.40 18.85 -53.22
C VAL A 739 24.01 17.69 -52.32
N GLU A 740 22.80 17.17 -52.50
CA GLU A 740 22.28 15.99 -51.81
C GLU A 740 23.13 14.75 -52.13
N ALA A 741 23.53 14.57 -53.39
CA ALA A 741 24.40 13.46 -53.79
C ALA A 741 25.77 13.55 -53.10
N GLN A 742 26.40 14.73 -53.13
CA GLN A 742 27.69 14.94 -52.46
C GLN A 742 27.62 14.68 -50.95
N ARG A 743 26.58 15.20 -50.29
CA ARG A 743 26.33 15.03 -48.86
C ARG A 743 26.17 13.55 -48.48
N LEU A 744 25.34 12.84 -49.23
CA LEU A 744 25.04 11.42 -49.00
C LEU A 744 26.30 10.56 -49.19
N GLU A 745 27.06 10.82 -50.25
CA GLU A 745 28.28 10.09 -50.56
C GLU A 745 29.33 10.24 -49.46
N GLN A 746 29.61 11.49 -49.03
CA GLN A 746 30.61 11.76 -47.99
C GLN A 746 30.23 11.09 -46.67
N ARG A 747 28.98 11.25 -46.21
CA ARG A 747 28.54 10.68 -44.94
C ARG A 747 28.52 9.16 -44.96
N THR A 748 28.00 8.54 -46.02
CA THR A 748 27.91 7.08 -46.10
C THR A 748 29.30 6.43 -46.20
N LYS A 749 30.25 7.04 -46.93
CA LYS A 749 31.63 6.54 -46.99
C LYS A 749 32.33 6.61 -45.64
N PHE A 750 32.15 7.72 -44.91
CA PHE A 750 32.67 7.86 -43.56
C PHE A 750 32.09 6.79 -42.61
N ASP A 751 30.76 6.57 -42.66
CA ASP A 751 30.12 5.55 -41.83
C ASP A 751 30.64 4.14 -42.17
N ILE A 752 30.89 3.82 -43.46
CA ILE A 752 31.51 2.55 -43.89
C ILE A 752 32.95 2.40 -43.36
N GLU A 753 33.78 3.44 -43.45
CA GLU A 753 35.14 3.42 -42.92
C GLU A 753 35.14 3.13 -41.41
N MET A 754 34.25 3.79 -40.66
CA MET A 754 34.08 3.55 -39.23
C MET A 754 33.63 2.10 -38.92
N MET A 755 32.69 1.55 -39.69
CA MET A 755 32.27 0.15 -39.53
C MET A 755 33.40 -0.85 -39.82
N LEU A 756 34.29 -0.57 -40.79
CA LEU A 756 35.42 -1.45 -41.12
C LEU A 756 36.50 -1.45 -40.04
N GLU A 757 36.86 -0.27 -39.53
CA GLU A 757 37.94 -0.09 -38.57
C GLU A 757 37.50 -0.44 -37.14
N LEU A 758 36.35 0.08 -36.70
CA LEU A 758 35.89 -0.04 -35.31
C LEU A 758 34.80 -1.09 -35.10
N GLY A 759 34.18 -1.60 -36.17
CA GLY A 759 33.01 -2.49 -36.07
C GLY A 759 31.71 -1.77 -35.67
N TYR A 760 31.71 -0.43 -35.61
CA TYR A 760 30.52 0.38 -35.40
C TYR A 760 30.69 1.79 -35.98
N CYS A 761 29.59 2.51 -36.17
CA CYS A 761 29.60 3.94 -36.52
C CYS A 761 28.55 4.71 -35.70
N SER A 762 28.63 6.05 -35.69
CA SER A 762 27.59 6.87 -35.06
C SER A 762 26.31 6.81 -35.90
N GLY A 763 25.19 6.46 -35.28
CA GLY A 763 23.93 6.30 -36.01
C GLY A 763 23.83 4.96 -36.76
N ILE A 764 24.56 3.92 -36.31
CA ILE A 764 24.54 2.57 -36.90
C ILE A 764 23.12 1.99 -37.03
N GLU A 765 22.18 2.41 -36.19
CA GLU A 765 20.78 2.01 -36.27
C GLU A 765 20.15 2.35 -37.62
N ASN A 766 20.62 3.37 -38.35
CA ASN A 766 20.11 3.71 -39.68
C ASN A 766 20.41 2.64 -40.74
N TYR A 767 21.27 1.68 -40.43
CA TYR A 767 21.62 0.53 -41.26
C TYR A 767 21.02 -0.77 -40.72
N SER A 768 20.09 -0.70 -39.76
CA SER A 768 19.55 -1.86 -39.03
C SER A 768 18.92 -2.91 -39.95
N ARG A 769 18.31 -2.54 -41.08
CA ARG A 769 17.81 -3.48 -42.08
C ARG A 769 18.89 -4.48 -42.52
N TYR A 770 20.05 -3.95 -42.89
CA TYR A 770 21.16 -4.76 -43.39
C TYR A 770 21.81 -5.59 -42.27
N LEU A 771 21.86 -5.04 -41.06
CA LEU A 771 22.43 -5.72 -39.90
C LEU A 771 21.55 -6.86 -39.38
N SER A 772 20.23 -6.75 -39.55
CA SER A 772 19.25 -7.78 -39.16
C SER A 772 18.91 -8.77 -40.29
N GLY A 773 19.35 -8.51 -41.52
CA GLY A 773 19.03 -9.38 -42.67
C GLY A 773 17.57 -9.34 -43.11
N ARG A 774 16.82 -8.31 -42.70
CA ARG A 774 15.40 -8.11 -43.02
C ARG A 774 15.20 -7.60 -44.46
N ASN A 775 14.04 -7.89 -45.04
CA ASN A 775 13.70 -7.42 -46.38
C ASN A 775 13.38 -5.90 -46.35
N PRO A 776 13.52 -5.19 -47.49
CA PRO A 776 13.06 -3.81 -47.61
C PRO A 776 11.60 -3.64 -47.16
N GLY A 777 11.35 -2.64 -46.31
CA GLY A 777 10.04 -2.37 -45.74
C GLY A 777 9.70 -3.13 -44.45
N GLU A 778 10.44 -4.18 -44.07
CA GLU A 778 10.26 -4.86 -42.79
C GLU A 778 10.87 -4.05 -41.64
N PRO A 779 10.21 -3.98 -40.46
CA PRO A 779 10.78 -3.30 -39.31
C PRO A 779 11.95 -4.09 -38.69
N PRO A 780 12.84 -3.42 -37.93
CA PRO A 780 13.79 -4.11 -37.09
C PRO A 780 13.06 -4.95 -36.03
N PRO A 781 13.72 -6.00 -35.48
CA PRO A 781 13.24 -6.68 -34.29
C PRO A 781 12.98 -5.70 -33.15
N THR A 782 12.01 -6.01 -32.29
CA THR A 782 11.56 -5.17 -31.19
C THR A 782 11.51 -5.96 -29.89
N PHE A 783 11.13 -5.33 -28.78
CA PHE A 783 10.97 -6.05 -27.52
C PHE A 783 9.86 -7.12 -27.58
N ILE A 784 8.85 -6.92 -28.44
CA ILE A 784 7.75 -7.88 -28.61
C ILE A 784 8.26 -9.20 -29.19
N ASP A 785 9.28 -9.17 -30.05
CA ASP A 785 9.92 -10.36 -30.60
C ASP A 785 10.68 -11.20 -29.55
N TYR A 786 10.92 -10.66 -28.35
CA TYR A 786 11.50 -11.39 -27.21
C TYR A 786 10.44 -12.07 -26.35
N LEU A 787 9.15 -11.79 -26.56
CA LEU A 787 8.09 -12.42 -25.80
C LEU A 787 7.87 -13.88 -26.23
N PRO A 788 7.66 -14.81 -25.29
CA PRO A 788 7.26 -16.17 -25.64
C PRO A 788 5.81 -16.20 -26.17
N ASP A 789 5.49 -17.22 -26.96
CA ASP A 789 4.16 -17.40 -27.58
C ASP A 789 2.99 -17.37 -26.58
N ASN A 790 3.24 -17.81 -25.33
CA ASN A 790 2.24 -17.82 -24.26
C ASN A 790 2.24 -16.54 -23.42
N ALA A 791 2.88 -15.45 -23.83
CA ALA A 791 2.89 -14.20 -23.08
C ALA A 791 1.49 -13.58 -22.96
N LEU A 792 1.28 -12.75 -21.93
CA LEU A 792 0.09 -11.92 -21.74
C LEU A 792 0.49 -10.46 -21.98
N LEU A 793 -0.32 -9.71 -22.73
CA LEU A 793 -0.15 -8.27 -22.91
C LEU A 793 -1.25 -7.53 -22.15
N ILE A 794 -0.86 -6.54 -21.35
CA ILE A 794 -1.78 -5.64 -20.67
C ILE A 794 -1.48 -4.24 -21.18
N ILE A 795 -2.50 -3.55 -21.66
CA ILE A 795 -2.35 -2.19 -22.19
C ILE A 795 -3.11 -1.25 -21.26
N ASP A 796 -2.36 -0.56 -20.42
CA ASP A 796 -2.89 0.41 -19.46
C ASP A 796 -3.20 1.74 -20.16
N GLU A 797 -4.24 2.41 -19.69
CA GLU A 797 -4.87 3.56 -20.34
C GLU A 797 -4.97 3.40 -21.87
N SER A 798 -5.57 2.28 -22.31
CA SER A 798 -5.56 1.84 -23.70
C SER A 798 -6.05 2.90 -24.68
N HIS A 799 -6.98 3.76 -24.26
CA HIS A 799 -7.55 4.83 -25.06
C HIS A 799 -6.53 5.90 -25.46
N VAL A 800 -5.42 6.02 -24.72
CA VAL A 800 -4.25 6.86 -25.04
C VAL A 800 -3.12 6.03 -25.64
N THR A 801 -2.82 4.86 -25.04
CA THR A 801 -1.69 4.02 -25.44
C THR A 801 -1.84 3.49 -26.88
N ILE A 802 -3.04 3.09 -27.31
CA ILE A 802 -3.30 2.59 -28.67
C ILE A 802 -3.07 3.67 -29.74
N PRO A 803 -3.67 4.87 -29.66
CA PRO A 803 -3.36 5.95 -30.59
C PRO A 803 -1.88 6.32 -30.63
N GLN A 804 -1.21 6.33 -29.48
CA GLN A 804 0.22 6.62 -29.39
C GLN A 804 1.04 5.60 -30.18
N LEU A 805 0.79 4.29 -29.98
CA LEU A 805 1.43 3.21 -30.76
C LEU A 805 1.24 3.42 -32.26
N GLY A 806 0.03 3.77 -32.70
CA GLY A 806 -0.27 4.06 -34.11
C GLY A 806 0.37 5.35 -34.67
N GLY A 807 0.76 6.28 -33.79
CA GLY A 807 1.40 7.55 -34.15
C GLY A 807 2.92 7.46 -34.33
N MET A 808 3.60 6.59 -33.58
CA MET A 808 5.08 6.57 -33.53
C MET A 808 5.73 6.38 -34.90
N CYS A 809 5.25 5.40 -35.69
CA CYS A 809 5.81 5.13 -37.02
C CYS A 809 5.58 6.28 -38.01
N LYS A 810 4.41 6.93 -37.96
CA LYS A 810 4.09 8.05 -38.86
C LYS A 810 4.99 9.25 -38.59
N GLY A 811 5.19 9.58 -37.31
CA GLY A 811 6.08 10.68 -36.90
C GLY A 811 7.55 10.41 -37.27
N ASP A 812 8.04 9.20 -37.01
CA ASP A 812 9.41 8.80 -37.37
C ASP A 812 9.64 8.88 -38.88
N ARG A 813 8.67 8.38 -39.67
CA ARG A 813 8.74 8.40 -41.13
C ARG A 813 8.76 9.82 -41.68
N ALA A 814 7.86 10.70 -41.24
CA ALA A 814 7.81 12.09 -41.71
C ALA A 814 9.13 12.83 -41.47
N ARG A 815 9.77 12.60 -40.31
CA ARG A 815 11.10 13.14 -39.99
C ARG A 815 12.18 12.60 -40.94
N LYS A 816 12.20 11.29 -41.17
CA LYS A 816 13.24 10.62 -41.95
C LYS A 816 13.10 10.81 -43.46
N GLU A 817 11.89 10.98 -43.97
CA GLU A 817 11.66 11.27 -45.39
C GLU A 817 12.42 12.54 -45.81
N ASN A 818 12.42 13.59 -44.99
CA ASN A 818 13.24 14.79 -45.24
C ASN A 818 14.75 14.47 -45.25
N LEU A 819 15.24 13.66 -44.31
CA LEU A 819 16.66 13.28 -44.29
C LEU A 819 17.07 12.52 -45.56
N VAL A 820 16.21 11.64 -46.07
CA VAL A 820 16.47 10.86 -47.30
C VAL A 820 16.31 11.71 -48.56
N GLU A 821 15.30 12.58 -48.60
CA GLU A 821 15.05 13.45 -49.75
C GLU A 821 16.19 14.43 -49.98
N TYR A 822 16.76 14.96 -48.89
CA TYR A 822 17.85 15.94 -48.92
C TYR A 822 19.24 15.29 -48.72
N GLY A 823 19.37 13.98 -48.90
CA GLY A 823 20.68 13.31 -48.97
C GLY A 823 21.49 13.26 -47.67
N PHE A 824 20.85 13.32 -46.51
CA PHE A 824 21.50 13.07 -45.21
C PHE A 824 21.60 11.58 -44.86
N ARG A 825 20.63 10.77 -45.31
CA ARG A 825 20.58 9.32 -45.08
C ARG A 825 20.13 8.54 -46.32
N LEU A 826 20.49 7.27 -46.38
CA LEU A 826 20.04 6.33 -47.43
C LEU A 826 18.54 5.99 -47.26
N PRO A 827 17.85 5.55 -48.34
CA PRO A 827 16.47 5.09 -48.26
C PRO A 827 16.24 3.99 -47.21
N SER A 828 17.20 3.07 -47.03
CA SER A 828 17.19 2.05 -45.96
C SER A 828 16.99 2.60 -44.55
N ALA A 829 17.35 3.86 -44.28
CA ALA A 829 17.15 4.47 -42.97
C ALA A 829 15.66 4.58 -42.58
N LEU A 830 14.75 4.59 -43.56
CA LEU A 830 13.29 4.55 -43.35
C LEU A 830 12.82 3.20 -42.79
N ASP A 831 13.57 2.13 -43.03
CA ASP A 831 13.24 0.80 -42.51
C ASP A 831 13.64 0.66 -41.04
N ASN A 832 14.54 1.50 -40.53
CA ASN A 832 14.84 1.60 -39.09
C ASN A 832 13.73 2.34 -38.32
N ARG A 833 12.52 1.79 -38.26
CA ARG A 833 11.35 2.48 -37.71
C ARG A 833 10.73 1.66 -36.57
N PRO A 834 9.94 2.29 -35.68
CA PRO A 834 9.06 1.52 -34.81
C PRO A 834 8.03 0.74 -35.64
N LEU A 835 7.40 -0.26 -35.02
CA LEU A 835 6.33 -1.03 -35.66
C LEU A 835 5.20 -0.13 -36.14
N ARG A 836 4.66 -0.45 -37.32
CA ARG A 836 3.35 0.04 -37.71
C ARG A 836 2.29 -0.64 -36.85
N PHE A 837 1.14 0.01 -36.69
CA PHE A 837 0.09 -0.52 -35.83
C PHE A 837 -0.40 -1.90 -36.27
N ASP A 838 -0.55 -2.15 -37.57
CA ASP A 838 -0.91 -3.46 -38.12
C ASP A 838 0.19 -4.53 -37.95
N GLU A 839 1.44 -4.12 -37.77
CA GLU A 839 2.55 -5.04 -37.46
C GLU A 839 2.53 -5.39 -35.98
N PHE A 840 2.35 -4.38 -35.12
CA PHE A 840 2.14 -4.57 -33.69
C PHE A 840 0.96 -5.51 -33.42
N GLU A 841 -0.19 -5.29 -34.03
CA GLU A 841 -1.39 -6.12 -33.86
C GLU A 841 -1.17 -7.58 -34.25
N ARG A 842 -0.35 -7.83 -35.28
CA ARG A 842 -0.01 -9.20 -35.70
C ARG A 842 0.94 -9.91 -34.73
N LEU A 843 1.79 -9.16 -34.04
CA LEU A 843 2.77 -9.68 -33.07
C LEU A 843 2.24 -9.71 -31.63
N ALA A 844 1.22 -8.90 -31.34
CA ALA A 844 0.64 -8.79 -30.01
C ALA A 844 0.05 -10.14 -29.56
N PRO A 845 0.43 -10.65 -28.38
CA PRO A 845 -0.17 -11.86 -27.85
C PRO A 845 -1.58 -11.55 -27.32
N GLN A 846 -2.18 -12.52 -26.61
CA GLN A 846 -3.46 -12.28 -25.95
C GLN A 846 -3.38 -11.03 -25.07
N SER A 847 -4.29 -10.09 -25.32
CA SER A 847 -4.24 -8.74 -24.75
C SER A 847 -5.43 -8.45 -23.84
N ILE A 848 -5.19 -7.69 -22.78
CA ILE A 848 -6.20 -7.08 -21.90
C ILE A 848 -6.05 -5.56 -22.03
N PHE A 849 -7.09 -4.90 -22.52
CA PHE A 849 -7.16 -3.44 -22.56
C PHE A 849 -7.73 -2.92 -21.24
N VAL A 850 -6.97 -2.08 -20.54
CA VAL A 850 -7.39 -1.45 -19.28
C VAL A 850 -7.59 0.04 -19.56
N SER A 851 -8.82 0.52 -19.40
CA SER A 851 -9.17 1.93 -19.62
C SER A 851 -10.54 2.24 -19.02
N ALA A 852 -10.67 3.43 -18.41
CA ALA A 852 -11.97 3.95 -17.99
C ALA A 852 -12.84 4.38 -19.19
N THR A 853 -12.21 4.73 -20.32
CA THR A 853 -12.87 5.27 -21.52
C THR A 853 -12.38 4.55 -22.79
N PRO A 854 -12.66 3.24 -22.97
CA PRO A 854 -12.16 2.47 -24.10
C PRO A 854 -12.43 3.15 -25.45
N GLY A 855 -11.38 3.24 -26.27
CA GLY A 855 -11.43 3.85 -27.59
C GLY A 855 -12.16 2.98 -28.64
N PRO A 856 -12.26 3.46 -29.89
CA PRO A 856 -12.91 2.71 -30.97
C PRO A 856 -12.25 1.35 -31.26
N TYR A 857 -10.92 1.30 -31.26
CA TYR A 857 -10.18 0.07 -31.56
C TYR A 857 -10.50 -1.03 -30.55
N GLU A 858 -10.48 -0.70 -29.26
CA GLU A 858 -10.76 -1.64 -28.17
C GLU A 858 -12.20 -2.16 -28.24
N LYS A 859 -13.17 -1.30 -28.57
CA LYS A 859 -14.57 -1.71 -28.75
C LYS A 859 -14.75 -2.69 -29.90
N ASP A 860 -14.02 -2.50 -31.00
CA ASP A 860 -14.12 -3.35 -32.19
C ASP A 860 -13.39 -4.70 -32.03
N HIS A 861 -12.36 -4.77 -31.16
CA HIS A 861 -11.48 -5.93 -31.03
C HIS A 861 -11.62 -6.69 -29.69
N SER A 862 -12.44 -6.20 -28.76
CA SER A 862 -12.67 -6.88 -27.48
C SER A 862 -13.69 -8.02 -27.60
N GLY A 863 -13.28 -9.24 -27.23
CA GLY A 863 -14.21 -10.38 -27.15
C GLY A 863 -15.16 -10.31 -25.94
N ALA A 864 -14.77 -9.61 -24.88
CA ALA A 864 -15.59 -9.32 -23.71
C ALA A 864 -15.18 -7.97 -23.12
N VAL A 865 -16.18 -7.22 -22.63
CA VAL A 865 -15.95 -6.00 -21.84
C VAL A 865 -16.26 -6.36 -20.39
N ILE A 866 -15.26 -6.21 -19.52
CA ILE A 866 -15.40 -6.43 -18.07
C ILE A 866 -15.48 -5.06 -17.42
N GLU A 867 -16.67 -4.68 -16.95
CA GLU A 867 -16.88 -3.39 -16.30
C GLU A 867 -16.45 -3.46 -14.83
N GLN A 868 -15.47 -2.65 -14.46
CA GLN A 868 -15.07 -2.41 -13.08
C GLN A 868 -15.26 -0.93 -12.73
N VAL A 869 -16.52 -0.49 -12.74
CA VAL A 869 -16.91 0.91 -12.49
C VAL A 869 -17.03 1.23 -11.00
N VAL A 870 -17.21 0.21 -10.16
CA VAL A 870 -17.29 0.37 -8.72
C VAL A 870 -15.89 0.65 -8.21
N ARG A 871 -15.61 1.94 -7.97
CA ARG A 871 -14.33 2.34 -7.37
C ARG A 871 -14.26 1.74 -5.97
N PRO A 872 -13.10 1.17 -5.62
CA PRO A 872 -12.80 0.95 -4.24
C PRO A 872 -12.94 2.25 -3.44
N THR A 873 -12.76 3.44 -3.98
CA THR A 873 -12.98 4.65 -3.16
C THR A 873 -14.37 5.22 -3.15
N GLY A 874 -15.36 4.61 -3.81
CA GLY A 874 -16.78 5.02 -3.71
C GLY A 874 -17.00 6.47 -3.96
N LEU A 875 -16.06 7.00 -4.71
CA LEU A 875 -16.18 8.24 -5.35
C LEU A 875 -17.13 7.90 -6.47
N VAL A 876 -18.38 8.32 -6.27
CA VAL A 876 -19.28 8.56 -7.38
C VAL A 876 -18.56 9.48 -8.36
N ASP A 877 -18.88 9.31 -9.64
CA ASP A 877 -18.48 10.33 -10.61
C ASP A 877 -19.03 11.69 -10.15
N PRO A 878 -18.25 12.77 -10.28
CA PRO A 878 -18.64 14.08 -9.79
C PRO A 878 -19.93 14.57 -10.47
N GLU A 879 -20.78 15.27 -9.73
CA GLU A 879 -21.96 15.92 -10.32
C GLU A 879 -21.54 16.94 -11.38
N LEU A 880 -22.15 16.87 -12.56
CA LEU A 880 -21.87 17.78 -13.67
C LEU A 880 -22.88 18.92 -13.70
N GLU A 881 -22.39 20.16 -13.57
CA GLU A 881 -23.19 21.37 -13.72
C GLU A 881 -22.73 22.16 -14.96
N VAL A 882 -23.69 22.60 -15.79
CA VAL A 882 -23.41 23.41 -16.98
C VAL A 882 -23.88 24.84 -16.73
N ARG A 883 -22.95 25.81 -16.80
CA ARG A 883 -23.22 27.26 -16.58
C ARG A 883 -22.96 28.09 -17.85
N PRO A 884 -23.60 29.27 -18.03
CA PRO A 884 -23.37 30.15 -19.17
C PRO A 884 -21.94 30.75 -19.21
N ALA A 885 -21.38 30.91 -20.41
CA ALA A 885 -20.02 31.42 -20.59
C ALA A 885 -19.84 32.93 -20.30
N THR A 886 -20.94 33.71 -20.28
CA THR A 886 -20.89 35.18 -20.18
C THR A 886 -20.33 35.69 -18.85
N THR A 887 -20.48 34.93 -17.77
CA THR A 887 -20.05 35.26 -16.39
C THR A 887 -19.06 34.25 -15.82
N GLN A 888 -18.47 33.40 -16.68
CA GLN A 888 -17.73 32.21 -16.26
C GLN A 888 -16.56 32.48 -15.31
N VAL A 889 -15.85 33.61 -15.46
CA VAL A 889 -14.67 33.93 -14.64
C VAL A 889 -15.11 34.38 -13.24
N ASP A 890 -16.13 35.23 -13.17
CA ASP A 890 -16.71 35.68 -11.89
C ASP A 890 -17.36 34.51 -11.14
N ASP A 891 -18.10 33.64 -11.86
CA ASP A 891 -18.72 32.44 -11.30
C ASP A 891 -17.66 31.46 -10.79
N LEU A 892 -16.59 31.23 -11.57
CA LEU A 892 -15.46 30.39 -11.15
C LEU A 892 -14.77 30.96 -9.91
N LEU A 893 -14.50 32.26 -9.88
CA LEU A 893 -13.89 32.92 -8.72
C LEU A 893 -14.77 32.75 -7.47
N SER A 894 -16.09 32.85 -7.62
CA SER A 894 -17.04 32.60 -6.52
C SER A 894 -16.96 31.15 -6.03
N GLU A 895 -16.96 30.16 -6.93
CA GLU A 895 -16.85 28.74 -6.55
C GLU A 895 -15.50 28.41 -5.92
N ILE A 896 -14.40 28.96 -6.44
CA ILE A 896 -13.05 28.80 -5.85
C ILE A 896 -13.07 29.24 -4.39
N ASN A 897 -13.59 30.43 -4.10
CA ASN A 897 -13.64 30.93 -2.73
C ASN A 897 -14.42 29.99 -1.80
N LYS A 898 -15.57 29.45 -2.26
CA LYS A 898 -16.36 28.48 -1.48
C LYS A 898 -15.58 27.20 -1.17
N ARG A 899 -14.76 26.71 -2.11
CA ARG A 899 -13.94 25.49 -1.93
C ARG A 899 -12.75 25.74 -1.02
N THR A 900 -12.08 26.89 -1.19
CA THR A 900 -10.96 27.29 -0.35
C THR A 900 -11.39 27.47 1.12
N ASP A 901 -12.59 27.99 1.37
CA ASP A 901 -13.16 28.15 2.73
C ASP A 901 -13.30 26.83 3.50
N VAL A 902 -13.51 25.72 2.80
CA VAL A 902 -13.62 24.37 3.40
C VAL A 902 -12.32 23.56 3.26
N GLY A 903 -11.25 24.18 2.77
CA GLY A 903 -9.94 23.54 2.62
C GLY A 903 -9.83 22.55 1.47
N GLU A 904 -10.75 22.59 0.50
CA GLU A 904 -10.69 21.79 -0.74
C GLU A 904 -9.76 22.42 -1.78
N ARG A 905 -9.48 21.71 -2.89
CA ARG A 905 -8.64 22.19 -4.01
C ARG A 905 -9.45 22.22 -5.29
N VAL A 906 -9.06 23.10 -6.22
CA VAL A 906 -9.75 23.28 -7.51
C VAL A 906 -8.79 23.07 -8.67
N LEU A 907 -9.22 22.26 -9.65
CA LEU A 907 -8.55 22.11 -10.94
C LEU A 907 -9.35 22.85 -12.01
N VAL A 908 -8.67 23.67 -12.81
CA VAL A 908 -9.29 24.45 -13.90
C VAL A 908 -8.60 24.13 -15.20
N THR A 909 -9.33 23.65 -16.19
CA THR A 909 -8.81 23.37 -17.54
C THR A 909 -9.19 24.48 -18.51
N THR A 910 -8.22 25.03 -19.24
CA THR A 910 -8.40 26.01 -20.32
C THR A 910 -7.98 25.41 -21.65
N LEU A 911 -8.26 26.12 -22.75
CA LEU A 911 -7.96 25.64 -24.11
C LEU A 911 -6.55 25.98 -24.59
N THR A 912 -5.89 26.99 -24.01
CA THR A 912 -4.58 27.47 -24.50
C THR A 912 -3.67 27.83 -23.34
N LYS A 913 -2.34 27.74 -23.55
CA LYS A 913 -1.32 28.12 -22.55
C LYS A 913 -1.51 29.54 -22.06
N ARG A 914 -1.65 30.46 -23.01
CA ARG A 914 -1.89 31.87 -22.73
C ARG A 914 -3.14 32.10 -21.89
N MET A 915 -4.24 31.38 -22.14
CA MET A 915 -5.42 31.48 -21.29
C MET A 915 -5.19 30.94 -19.87
N ALA A 916 -4.36 29.88 -19.71
CA ALA A 916 -4.01 29.38 -18.38
C ALA A 916 -3.16 30.39 -17.60
N GLU A 917 -2.18 31.02 -18.28
CA GLU A 917 -1.33 32.09 -17.73
C GLU A 917 -2.18 33.32 -17.38
N ASP A 918 -2.92 33.88 -18.35
CA ASP A 918 -3.77 35.07 -18.16
C ASP A 918 -4.81 34.87 -17.04
N LEU A 919 -5.41 33.67 -16.94
CA LEU A 919 -6.36 33.35 -15.87
C LEU A 919 -5.67 33.21 -14.51
N THR A 920 -4.46 32.65 -14.48
CA THR A 920 -3.67 32.54 -13.25
C THR A 920 -3.30 33.91 -12.72
N ASP A 921 -2.84 34.81 -13.59
CA ASP A 921 -2.52 36.19 -13.22
C ASP A 921 -3.76 36.92 -12.68
N TYR A 922 -4.90 36.80 -13.39
CA TYR A 922 -6.15 37.38 -12.93
C TYR A 922 -6.59 36.86 -11.55
N LEU A 923 -6.54 35.55 -11.32
CA LEU A 923 -6.92 34.95 -10.03
C LEU A 923 -5.96 35.38 -8.90
N ASN A 924 -4.66 35.47 -9.20
CA ASN A 924 -3.65 35.91 -8.26
C ASN A 924 -3.84 37.38 -7.86
N ASP A 925 -4.17 38.26 -8.82
CA ASP A 925 -4.51 39.67 -8.58
C ASP A 925 -5.74 39.83 -7.67
N HIS A 926 -6.65 38.85 -7.68
CA HIS A 926 -7.83 38.80 -6.81
C HIS A 926 -7.58 38.03 -5.50
N GLY A 927 -6.32 37.72 -5.18
CA GLY A 927 -5.89 37.17 -3.90
C GLY A 927 -6.07 35.65 -3.76
N ILE A 928 -6.32 34.93 -4.85
CA ILE A 928 -6.36 33.46 -4.86
C ILE A 928 -4.93 32.91 -4.95
N ARG A 929 -4.60 31.92 -4.12
CA ARG A 929 -3.34 31.19 -4.23
C ARG A 929 -3.44 30.18 -5.38
N VAL A 930 -2.86 30.53 -6.52
CA VAL A 930 -2.99 29.78 -7.78
C VAL A 930 -1.63 29.54 -8.42
N ARG A 931 -1.49 28.42 -9.13
CA ARG A 931 -0.39 28.18 -10.09
C ARG A 931 -0.95 27.61 -11.39
N TYR A 932 -0.18 27.72 -12.48
CA TYR A 932 -0.51 27.07 -13.73
C TYR A 932 0.35 25.82 -13.99
N MET A 933 -0.15 24.90 -14.83
CA MET A 933 0.60 23.77 -15.36
C MET A 933 0.30 23.55 -16.84
N HIS A 934 1.34 23.62 -17.67
CA HIS A 934 1.28 23.36 -19.11
C HIS A 934 2.53 22.60 -19.60
N SER A 935 2.58 22.30 -20.91
CA SER A 935 3.61 21.42 -21.50
C SER A 935 5.06 21.83 -21.23
N ASP A 936 5.33 23.13 -21.07
CA ASP A 936 6.70 23.65 -20.98
C ASP A 936 7.28 23.60 -19.55
N ILE A 937 6.49 23.17 -18.57
CA ILE A 937 6.97 22.92 -17.21
C ILE A 937 7.65 21.55 -17.17
N ASP A 938 8.86 21.53 -16.61
CA ASP A 938 9.68 20.33 -16.46
C ASP A 938 9.02 19.28 -15.56
N THR A 939 9.29 18.00 -15.82
CA THR A 939 8.62 16.89 -15.13
C THR A 939 8.84 16.90 -13.61
N VAL A 940 10.04 17.32 -13.16
CA VAL A 940 10.36 17.45 -11.72
C VAL A 940 9.55 18.57 -11.09
N GLU A 941 9.49 19.73 -11.74
CA GLU A 941 8.70 20.88 -11.29
C GLU A 941 7.20 20.56 -11.24
N ARG A 942 6.68 19.74 -12.18
CA ARG A 942 5.28 19.27 -12.10
C ARG A 942 5.00 18.46 -10.85
N ILE A 943 5.92 17.59 -10.43
CA ILE A 943 5.78 16.80 -9.20
C ILE A 943 5.75 17.73 -7.98
N GLU A 944 6.60 18.75 -7.97
CA GLU A 944 6.62 19.78 -6.92
C GLU A 944 5.32 20.58 -6.88
N ILE A 945 4.83 21.06 -8.02
CA ILE A 945 3.54 21.78 -8.14
C ILE A 945 2.38 20.92 -7.61
N LEU A 946 2.31 19.63 -7.98
CA LEU A 946 1.27 18.73 -7.48
C LEU A 946 1.38 18.45 -5.97
N ARG A 947 2.61 18.33 -5.46
CA ARG A 947 2.87 18.17 -4.02
C ARG A 947 2.43 19.42 -3.26
N ASP A 948 2.81 20.60 -3.73
CA ASP A 948 2.46 21.90 -3.14
C ASP A 948 0.94 22.12 -3.12
N LEU A 949 0.22 21.73 -4.18
CA LEU A 949 -1.24 21.73 -4.23
C LEU A 949 -1.83 20.85 -3.11
N ARG A 950 -1.30 19.63 -2.94
CA ARG A 950 -1.75 18.69 -1.90
C ARG A 950 -1.46 19.17 -0.48
N LEU A 951 -0.29 19.79 -0.27
CA LEU A 951 0.10 20.38 1.01
C LEU A 951 -0.72 21.64 1.33
N GLY A 952 -1.35 22.25 0.32
CA GLY A 952 -2.13 23.47 0.48
C GLY A 952 -1.30 24.74 0.49
N GLU A 953 -0.10 24.70 -0.12
CA GLU A 953 0.70 25.90 -0.40
C GLU A 953 -0.07 26.84 -1.35
N PHE A 954 -0.81 26.25 -2.29
CA PHE A 954 -1.81 26.94 -3.12
C PHE A 954 -3.09 26.10 -3.28
N ASP A 955 -4.18 26.73 -3.68
CA ASP A 955 -5.54 26.14 -3.65
C ASP A 955 -6.07 25.77 -5.04
N VAL A 956 -5.59 26.44 -6.08
CA VAL A 956 -6.10 26.31 -7.46
C VAL A 956 -4.96 25.98 -8.43
N LEU A 957 -5.17 24.96 -9.26
CA LEU A 957 -4.27 24.64 -10.37
C LEU A 957 -4.98 24.87 -11.71
N VAL A 958 -4.42 25.75 -12.54
CA VAL A 958 -4.93 26.04 -13.88
C VAL A 958 -4.06 25.34 -14.92
N GLY A 959 -4.64 24.63 -15.87
CA GLY A 959 -3.86 23.97 -16.91
C GLY A 959 -4.68 23.69 -18.15
N ILE A 960 -4.15 22.87 -19.05
CA ILE A 960 -4.82 22.53 -20.31
C ILE A 960 -5.31 21.09 -20.26
N ASN A 961 -4.39 20.17 -20.01
CA ASN A 961 -4.67 18.75 -19.84
C ASN A 961 -4.18 18.33 -18.45
N LEU A 962 -5.06 18.48 -17.45
CA LEU A 962 -4.78 18.23 -16.04
C LEU A 962 -5.19 16.81 -15.59
N LEU A 963 -5.90 16.08 -16.45
CA LEU A 963 -6.42 14.74 -16.22
C LEU A 963 -5.63 13.71 -17.02
#